data_AF-A0A0U1M0R9-F1
#
_entry.id   AF-A0A0U1M0R9-F1
#
_cell.length_a   1.000
_cell.length_b   1.000
_cell.length_c   1.000
_cell.angle_alpha   90.00
_cell.angle_beta   90.00
_cell.angle_gamma   90.00
#
_symmetry.space_group_name_H-M   'P 1'
#
loop_
_entity.id
_entity.type
_entity.pdbx_description
1 polymer ?
#
loop_
_entity_poly.entity_id
_entity_poly.type
_entity_poly.pdbx_seq_one_letter_code
_entity_poly.pdbx_strand_id
1 'polypeptide(L)'
;MSLLLYSDVNALHKASKAKLMHMNIRYENKNYEGDFSQFRYAEETDVSELPLIPSPGLFRSLHSMTAEVPLPVEQRVPTVGHCAVHLELLEVFFSLRHKIINSRQLDDAFGVKVIGKIVYRKKYNSKARKYIIQAITLRDDTFKARRREILTYYLSIAVECFKVWIEQADEVMFEECSSFSKKPALPCLPPLDVLMCNSPDTISLVTNHEWTFEVSTETNDWTTKVANKEPDLFVYLQRTSTIPNSISRALRKYTNSNVPIGSMLDYLKDFDLSQREKFFLKLLLNIQTEEKTKKLLIDNEQRQASFVDKMHDHLWICRPAAEGTLRRAIDRYHRFLKFFQLYPGKMLVPTLDIDLVWHTHQCSASSYENSMRERTGRYIDHDDRIGKTRVHGGMDETQKLFRLRFGQEYPQRLTEPYDPDTFATAFFPVAKELEAKAAQAEITGNVKIASQLYLRAAALYRIARFPIARSSKTFEAWTLGKAAYMRASPYLDPINTEVTIPHTNADASAGDGNTIRAYLRLPPHASAKEKVPVVLFICGLDAYRTDHTSRTSEHVRRGFACLSTEIPGTGDCPAAKDDPTSPDRLWSSVLDWIETQDIFDKNKVCVRSISTGGYYGMRIAHTHAGRLVAAVSQGGGSHRMFSPEWIDSQNKMEYPYASVYQHR
;
A
#
# COMPACT_ATOMS: atom_id res chain seq x y z
N MET A 1 -33.69 2.41 8.98
CA MET A 1 -33.32 3.08 10.24
C MET A 1 -33.57 2.16 11.43
N SER A 2 -32.76 1.11 11.58
CA SER A 2 -32.83 0.13 12.68
C SER A 2 -31.48 -0.59 12.80
N LEU A 3 -30.42 0.18 13.09
CA LEU A 3 -29.07 -0.33 13.36
C LEU A 3 -28.57 0.22 14.70
N LEU A 4 -29.45 0.26 15.69
CA LEU A 4 -29.11 0.49 17.08
C LEU A 4 -29.31 -0.83 17.82
N LEU A 5 -28.33 -1.17 18.67
CA LEU A 5 -28.26 -2.25 19.66
C LEU A 5 -27.46 -3.48 19.24
N TYR A 6 -26.30 -3.67 19.89
CA TYR A 6 -25.98 -4.88 20.67
C TYR A 6 -24.77 -4.68 21.62
N SER A 7 -24.62 -3.49 22.22
CA SER A 7 -23.77 -3.32 23.40
C SER A 7 -24.63 -2.82 24.56
N ASP A 8 -24.87 -3.68 25.55
CA ASP A 8 -25.37 -3.23 26.85
C ASP A 8 -24.35 -2.24 27.41
N VAL A 9 -24.77 -1.01 27.68
CA VAL A 9 -23.90 0.07 28.19
C VAL A 9 -23.22 -0.36 29.49
N ASN A 10 -23.84 -1.24 30.30
CA ASN A 10 -23.18 -1.82 31.47
C ASN A 10 -21.90 -2.59 31.10
N ALA A 11 -21.86 -3.26 29.94
CA ALA A 11 -20.68 -3.98 29.45
C ALA A 11 -19.63 -3.02 28.87
N LEU A 12 -20.03 -1.96 28.17
CA LEU A 12 -19.13 -0.90 27.67
C LEU A 12 -18.44 -0.17 28.84
N HIS A 13 -19.21 0.14 29.90
CA HIS A 13 -18.75 0.81 31.11
C HIS A 13 -17.82 -0.10 31.93
N LYS A 14 -18.14 -1.40 32.08
CA LYS A 14 -17.28 -2.39 32.77
C LYS A 14 -15.97 -2.61 32.03
N ALA A 15 -15.99 -2.65 30.69
CA ALA A 15 -14.81 -2.80 29.85
C ALA A 15 -13.89 -1.57 29.91
N SER A 16 -14.44 -0.35 29.77
CA SER A 16 -13.67 0.89 29.91
C SER A 16 -13.09 1.07 31.32
N LYS A 17 -13.87 0.78 32.36
CA LYS A 17 -13.43 0.90 33.78
C LYS A 17 -12.42 -0.19 34.16
N ALA A 18 -12.56 -1.41 33.65
CA ALA A 18 -11.57 -2.50 33.83
C ALA A 18 -10.25 -2.20 33.11
N LYS A 19 -10.31 -1.64 31.89
CA LYS A 19 -9.13 -1.20 31.13
C LYS A 19 -8.41 -0.05 31.86
N LEU A 20 -9.15 0.91 32.40
CA LEU A 20 -8.61 2.01 33.23
C LEU A 20 -7.99 1.51 34.56
N MET A 21 -8.59 0.52 35.24
CA MET A 21 -8.06 -0.07 36.47
C MET A 21 -6.81 -0.93 36.23
N HIS A 22 -6.76 -1.74 35.17
CA HIS A 22 -5.58 -2.53 34.81
C HIS A 22 -4.38 -1.67 34.40
N MET A 23 -4.62 -0.49 33.79
CA MET A 23 -3.57 0.46 33.41
C MET A 23 -2.93 1.18 34.60
N ASN A 24 -3.64 1.35 35.73
CA ASN A 24 -3.14 2.09 36.90
C ASN A 24 -2.04 1.35 37.69
N ILE A 25 -1.84 0.05 37.46
CA ILE A 25 -0.93 -0.81 38.25
C ILE A 25 0.49 -0.91 37.65
N ARG A 26 0.74 -0.45 36.41
CA ARG A 26 1.99 -0.81 35.67
C ARG A 26 2.79 0.32 35.02
N TYR A 27 2.51 1.60 35.31
CA TYR A 27 3.26 2.72 34.71
C TYR A 27 4.50 3.11 35.53
N GLU A 28 5.64 2.50 35.22
CA GLU A 28 6.97 3.10 35.42
C GLU A 28 7.72 3.13 34.08
N ASN A 29 7.99 4.34 33.59
CA ASN A 29 8.97 4.77 32.58
C ASN A 29 9.11 3.99 31.25
N LYS A 30 8.76 4.64 30.13
CA LYS A 30 9.59 4.73 28.89
C LYS A 30 8.97 5.65 27.82
N ASN A 31 9.81 6.48 27.19
CA ASN A 31 9.50 7.37 26.07
C ASN A 31 9.63 6.63 24.73
N TYR A 32 8.78 6.96 23.75
CA TYR A 32 8.75 6.36 22.40
C TYR A 32 8.90 7.46 21.33
N GLU A 33 9.80 7.28 20.37
CA GLU A 33 10.01 8.17 19.21
C GLU A 33 9.59 7.45 17.92
N GLY A 34 8.60 7.99 17.20
CA GLY A 34 8.16 7.51 15.89
C GLY A 34 8.80 8.32 14.74
N ASP A 35 9.23 7.64 13.68
CA ASP A 35 9.85 8.21 12.47
C ASP A 35 8.79 8.53 11.39
N PHE A 36 8.80 9.76 10.84
CA PHE A 36 7.76 10.35 9.99
C PHE A 36 8.30 10.80 8.60
N SER A 37 9.24 10.05 8.03
CA SER A 37 10.07 10.51 6.91
C SER A 37 9.50 10.31 5.48
N GLN A 38 8.28 9.80 5.27
CA GLN A 38 7.88 9.22 3.96
C GLN A 38 6.80 9.94 3.11
N PHE A 39 6.34 11.14 3.45
CA PHE A 39 5.28 11.80 2.68
C PHE A 39 5.70 12.29 1.27
N ARG A 40 5.00 11.86 0.21
CA ARG A 40 5.12 12.39 -1.17
C ARG A 40 3.88 13.21 -1.56
N TYR A 41 4.09 14.19 -2.44
CA TYR A 41 3.07 15.06 -3.02
C TYR A 41 2.42 14.40 -4.25
N ALA A 42 1.11 14.53 -4.40
CA ALA A 42 0.38 14.13 -5.60
C ALA A 42 0.12 15.34 -6.51
N GLU A 43 0.32 15.17 -7.83
CA GLU A 43 -0.13 16.08 -8.87
C GLU A 43 -1.52 15.65 -9.38
N GLU A 44 -2.31 16.63 -9.83
CA GLU A 44 -3.73 16.50 -10.17
C GLU A 44 -3.95 15.60 -11.40
N THR A 45 -4.81 14.58 -11.24
CA THR A 45 -5.35 13.75 -12.32
C THR A 45 -6.87 13.89 -12.38
N ASP A 46 -7.42 13.88 -13.59
CA ASP A 46 -8.86 13.97 -13.88
C ASP A 46 -9.61 12.76 -13.31
N VAL A 47 -10.60 13.02 -12.45
CA VAL A 47 -11.28 12.07 -11.56
C VAL A 47 -12.41 11.31 -12.29
N SER A 48 -12.81 11.77 -13.47
CA SER A 48 -14.04 11.32 -14.13
C SER A 48 -13.99 9.94 -14.80
N GLU A 49 -12.80 9.32 -14.94
CA GLU A 49 -12.60 8.02 -15.60
C GLU A 49 -12.15 6.87 -14.65
N LEU A 50 -12.11 7.09 -13.34
CA LEU A 50 -11.59 6.09 -12.39
C LEU A 50 -12.67 5.08 -11.94
N PRO A 51 -12.34 3.78 -11.81
CA PRO A 51 -13.28 2.77 -11.34
C PRO A 51 -13.75 3.08 -9.91
N LEU A 52 -15.06 2.91 -9.65
CA LEU A 52 -15.64 3.07 -8.31
C LEU A 52 -14.94 2.14 -7.31
N ILE A 53 -14.21 2.75 -6.39
CA ILE A 53 -13.49 2.10 -5.29
C ILE A 53 -14.00 2.72 -3.98
N PRO A 54 -14.39 1.92 -2.97
CA PRO A 54 -14.51 0.46 -2.97
C PRO A 54 -15.67 -0.09 -3.81
N SER A 55 -15.58 -1.37 -4.20
CA SER A 55 -16.69 -2.06 -4.87
C SER A 55 -17.90 -2.17 -3.92
N PRO A 56 -19.12 -1.76 -4.35
CA PRO A 56 -20.34 -1.89 -3.54
C PRO A 56 -20.61 -3.34 -3.07
N GLY A 57 -20.09 -4.33 -3.80
CA GLY A 57 -20.22 -5.74 -3.48
C GLY A 57 -19.63 -6.14 -2.12
N LEU A 58 -18.65 -5.39 -1.59
CA LEU A 58 -17.99 -5.62 -0.30
C LEU A 58 -18.95 -5.51 0.89
N PHE A 59 -19.95 -4.63 0.78
CA PHE A 59 -20.86 -4.28 1.86
C PHE A 59 -22.13 -5.14 1.90
N ARG A 60 -22.29 -6.07 0.96
CA ARG A 60 -23.47 -6.95 0.87
C ARG A 60 -23.73 -7.73 2.16
N SER A 61 -22.68 -8.17 2.84
CA SER A 61 -22.79 -8.94 4.09
C SER A 61 -23.32 -8.14 5.29
N LEU A 62 -23.40 -6.80 5.20
CA LEU A 62 -24.03 -5.97 6.23
C LEU A 62 -25.56 -6.07 6.25
N HIS A 63 -26.17 -6.47 5.12
CA HIS A 63 -27.63 -6.43 4.93
C HIS A 63 -28.35 -7.72 5.40
N SER A 64 -27.62 -8.68 5.98
CA SER A 64 -28.11 -10.04 6.24
C SER A 64 -28.55 -10.32 7.68
N MET A 65 -28.59 -9.33 8.58
CA MET A 65 -28.91 -9.56 10.00
C MET A 65 -30.29 -9.02 10.38
N THR A 66 -31.33 -9.81 10.11
CA THR A 66 -32.74 -9.50 10.45
C THR A 66 -33.36 -10.43 11.49
N ALA A 67 -32.60 -11.28 12.20
CA ALA A 67 -33.17 -12.30 13.07
C ALA A 67 -32.92 -12.07 14.58
N GLU A 68 -34.00 -12.18 15.37
CA GLU A 68 -34.06 -12.11 16.85
C GLU A 68 -33.36 -13.27 17.59
N VAL A 69 -32.52 -14.06 16.90
CA VAL A 69 -31.88 -15.28 17.45
C VAL A 69 -30.37 -15.05 17.61
N PRO A 70 -29.75 -15.44 18.75
CA PRO A 70 -28.30 -15.36 18.91
C PRO A 70 -27.58 -16.16 17.82
N LEU A 71 -26.69 -15.51 17.08
CA LEU A 71 -25.91 -16.17 16.04
C LEU A 71 -25.11 -17.36 16.64
N PRO A 72 -24.95 -18.46 15.89
CA PRO A 72 -24.03 -19.54 16.24
C PRO A 72 -22.63 -18.99 16.55
N VAL A 73 -21.92 -19.61 17.51
CA VAL A 73 -20.58 -19.17 17.97
C VAL A 73 -19.66 -18.89 16.78
N GLU A 74 -19.69 -19.76 15.76
CA GLU A 74 -18.91 -19.67 14.52
C GLU A 74 -19.11 -18.36 13.74
N GLN A 75 -20.31 -17.77 13.80
CA GLN A 75 -20.70 -16.55 13.09
C GLN A 75 -20.49 -15.26 13.91
N ARG A 76 -20.02 -15.34 15.16
CA ARG A 76 -19.71 -14.19 16.04
C ARG A 76 -18.29 -13.65 15.84
N VAL A 77 -17.83 -13.56 14.60
CA VAL A 77 -16.59 -12.87 14.22
C VAL A 77 -16.92 -11.84 13.13
N PRO A 78 -16.04 -10.86 12.86
CA PRO A 78 -16.28 -9.88 11.80
C PRO A 78 -16.54 -10.52 10.44
N THR A 79 -17.47 -9.93 9.68
CA THR A 79 -17.75 -10.29 8.29
C THR A 79 -16.85 -9.49 7.35
N VAL A 80 -16.86 -9.83 6.06
CA VAL A 80 -16.18 -9.04 5.02
C VAL A 80 -16.68 -7.58 5.06
N GLY A 81 -17.98 -7.38 5.23
CA GLY A 81 -18.59 -6.05 5.29
C GLY A 81 -18.11 -5.27 6.51
N HIS A 82 -18.05 -5.89 7.69
CA HIS A 82 -17.50 -5.24 8.89
C HIS A 82 -16.04 -4.84 8.70
N CYS A 83 -15.21 -5.69 8.09
CA CYS A 83 -13.80 -5.37 7.83
C CYS A 83 -13.65 -4.30 6.74
N ALA A 84 -14.51 -4.30 5.72
CA ALA A 84 -14.51 -3.29 4.66
C ALA A 84 -14.87 -1.90 5.23
N VAL A 85 -15.90 -1.81 6.08
CA VAL A 85 -16.24 -0.57 6.77
C VAL A 85 -15.10 -0.09 7.66
N HIS A 86 -14.44 -1.01 8.37
CA HIS A 86 -13.31 -0.64 9.20
C HIS A 86 -12.17 -0.07 8.34
N LEU A 87 -11.88 -0.67 7.18
CA LEU A 87 -10.90 -0.11 6.24
C LEU A 87 -11.27 1.30 5.77
N GLU A 88 -12.55 1.57 5.45
CA GLU A 88 -12.99 2.94 5.12
C GLU A 88 -12.74 3.92 6.26
N LEU A 89 -13.06 3.51 7.49
CA LEU A 89 -12.87 4.35 8.67
C LEU A 89 -11.39 4.68 8.88
N LEU A 90 -10.49 3.72 8.66
CA LEU A 90 -9.03 3.95 8.75
C LEU A 90 -8.56 4.97 7.69
N GLU A 91 -9.09 4.92 6.47
CA GLU A 91 -8.79 5.91 5.43
C GLU A 91 -9.32 7.31 5.79
N VAL A 92 -10.51 7.39 6.39
CA VAL A 92 -11.05 8.65 6.91
C VAL A 92 -10.15 9.23 8.01
N PHE A 93 -9.68 8.40 8.94
CA PHE A 93 -8.73 8.84 9.97
C PHE A 93 -7.40 9.29 9.38
N PHE A 94 -6.87 8.56 8.39
CA PHE A 94 -5.67 8.96 7.68
C PHE A 94 -5.84 10.33 7.00
N SER A 95 -6.94 10.50 6.25
CA SER A 95 -7.29 11.72 5.53
C SER A 95 -7.45 12.92 6.47
N LEU A 96 -8.19 12.77 7.57
CA LEU A 96 -8.39 13.83 8.57
C LEU A 96 -7.05 14.22 9.22
N ARG A 97 -6.24 13.25 9.64
CA ARG A 97 -4.92 13.52 10.21
C ARG A 97 -4.00 14.23 9.22
N HIS A 98 -4.03 13.84 7.95
CA HIS A 98 -3.29 14.51 6.88
C HIS A 98 -3.75 15.96 6.69
N LYS A 99 -5.07 16.22 6.70
CA LYS A 99 -5.65 17.57 6.64
C LYS A 99 -5.24 18.42 7.83
N ILE A 100 -5.24 17.86 9.04
CA ILE A 100 -4.82 18.54 10.28
C ILE A 100 -3.36 18.99 10.18
N ILE A 101 -2.45 18.06 9.89
CA ILE A 101 -1.00 18.33 9.86
C ILE A 101 -0.63 19.34 8.77
N ASN A 102 -1.38 19.36 7.65
CA ASN A 102 -1.07 20.20 6.51
C ASN A 102 -1.87 21.52 6.45
N SER A 103 -2.81 21.76 7.36
CA SER A 103 -3.65 22.97 7.32
C SER A 103 -2.89 24.23 7.76
N ARG A 104 -2.81 25.21 6.85
CA ARG A 104 -2.27 26.55 7.17
C ARG A 104 -3.16 27.31 8.15
N GLN A 105 -4.48 27.12 8.04
CA GLN A 105 -5.45 27.73 8.94
C GLN A 105 -5.29 27.24 10.39
N LEU A 106 -4.92 25.97 10.58
CA LEU A 106 -4.56 25.44 11.90
C LEU A 106 -3.18 25.92 12.37
N ASP A 107 -2.20 26.06 11.48
CA ASP A 107 -0.93 26.71 11.82
C ASP A 107 -1.20 28.10 12.42
N ASP A 108 -2.09 28.87 11.79
CA ASP A 108 -2.49 30.18 12.28
C ASP A 108 -3.27 30.11 13.60
N ALA A 109 -4.20 29.14 13.74
CA ALA A 109 -5.01 28.91 14.94
C ALA A 109 -4.14 28.68 16.18
N PHE A 110 -3.15 27.80 16.02
CA PHE A 110 -2.25 27.35 17.07
C PHE A 110 -0.99 28.21 17.19
N GLY A 111 -0.83 29.24 16.35
CA GLY A 111 0.31 30.15 16.39
C GLY A 111 1.63 29.55 15.92
N VAL A 112 1.60 28.45 15.17
CA VAL A 112 2.77 27.79 14.61
C VAL A 112 3.23 28.53 13.37
N LYS A 113 4.35 29.25 13.45
CA LYS A 113 4.90 30.04 12.32
C LYS A 113 6.25 29.53 11.87
N VAL A 114 6.57 29.80 10.60
CA VAL A 114 7.93 29.65 10.08
C VAL A 114 8.81 30.72 10.71
N ILE A 115 9.86 30.28 11.41
CA ILE A 115 10.83 31.16 12.06
C ILE A 115 12.04 31.25 11.12
N GLY A 116 11.99 32.20 10.19
CA GLY A 116 13.11 32.48 9.29
C GLY A 116 14.24 33.20 10.04
N LYS A 117 15.44 32.62 10.06
CA LYS A 117 16.64 33.30 10.56
C LYS A 117 17.37 33.96 9.41
N ILE A 118 17.48 35.29 9.42
CA ILE A 118 18.30 36.03 8.46
C ILE A 118 19.76 35.98 8.91
N VAL A 119 20.64 35.50 8.04
CA VAL A 119 22.09 35.59 8.24
C VAL A 119 22.73 36.39 7.12
N TYR A 120 23.70 37.23 7.47
CA TYR A 120 24.45 38.03 6.52
C TYR A 120 25.69 37.25 6.08
N ARG A 121 25.76 36.88 4.81
CA ARG A 121 26.92 36.16 4.24
C ARG A 121 27.60 36.98 3.16
N LYS A 122 28.92 36.92 3.15
CA LYS A 122 29.76 37.59 2.16
C LYS A 122 29.72 36.79 0.85
N LYS A 123 29.14 37.35 -0.21
CA LYS A 123 29.01 36.72 -1.54
C LYS A 123 29.70 37.58 -2.58
N TYR A 124 30.47 36.95 -3.47
CA TYR A 124 31.17 37.66 -4.53
C TYR A 124 30.17 38.06 -5.64
N ASN A 125 30.06 39.36 -5.92
CA ASN A 125 29.24 39.86 -7.02
C ASN A 125 30.14 40.05 -8.25
N SER A 126 29.96 39.19 -9.26
CA SER A 126 30.78 39.17 -10.47
C SER A 126 30.65 40.45 -11.32
N LYS A 127 29.47 41.10 -11.32
CA LYS A 127 29.24 42.35 -12.05
C LYS A 127 29.94 43.55 -11.40
N ALA A 128 29.94 43.60 -10.06
CA ALA A 128 30.57 44.67 -9.30
C ALA A 128 32.04 44.38 -8.91
N ARG A 129 32.57 43.19 -9.25
CA ARG A 129 33.91 42.68 -8.90
C ARG A 129 34.30 42.87 -7.43
N LYS A 130 33.33 42.78 -6.53
CA LYS A 130 33.55 42.94 -5.08
C LYS A 130 32.67 42.00 -4.27
N TYR A 131 33.13 41.68 -3.07
CA TYR A 131 32.31 40.98 -2.10
C TYR A 131 31.27 41.92 -1.50
N ILE A 132 30.01 41.52 -1.58
CA ILE A 132 28.90 42.22 -0.93
C ILE A 132 28.35 41.35 0.20
N ILE A 133 27.90 41.99 1.26
CA ILE A 133 27.19 41.31 2.34
C ILE A 133 25.75 41.16 1.90
N GLN A 134 25.28 39.91 1.75
CA GLN A 134 23.92 39.60 1.34
C GLN A 134 23.16 38.96 2.51
N ALA A 135 21.95 39.45 2.78
CA ALA A 135 21.02 38.79 3.68
C ALA A 135 20.51 37.49 3.02
N ILE A 136 20.69 36.36 3.70
CA ILE A 136 20.19 35.05 3.29
C ILE A 136 19.26 34.54 4.39
N THR A 137 18.02 34.21 4.03
CA THR A 137 17.08 33.54 4.94
C THR A 137 17.44 32.07 5.02
N LEU A 138 17.80 31.58 6.21
CA LEU A 138 18.00 30.16 6.44
C LEU A 138 16.66 29.43 6.46
N ARG A 139 16.66 28.20 5.95
CA ARG A 139 15.52 27.29 6.03
C ARG A 139 15.25 26.96 7.51
N ASP A 140 13.98 27.01 7.89
CA ASP A 140 13.55 26.58 9.21
C ASP A 140 13.35 25.06 9.24
N ASP A 141 14.41 24.35 9.58
CA ASP A 141 14.39 22.89 9.66
C ASP A 141 13.55 22.37 10.85
N THR A 142 13.20 23.25 11.79
CA THR A 142 12.38 22.94 12.98
C THR A 142 10.88 23.13 12.76
N PHE A 143 10.46 23.81 11.69
CA PHE A 143 9.05 24.05 11.38
C PHE A 143 8.24 22.76 11.22
N LYS A 144 8.81 21.74 10.56
CA LYS A 144 8.16 20.42 10.41
C LYS A 144 7.93 19.72 11.75
N ALA A 145 8.87 19.85 12.70
CA ALA A 145 8.70 19.27 14.03
C ALA A 145 7.58 19.98 14.80
N ARG A 146 7.55 21.32 14.79
CA ARG A 146 6.48 22.09 15.44
C ARG A 146 5.09 21.84 14.83
N ARG A 147 4.99 21.68 13.51
CA ARG A 147 3.70 21.31 12.88
C ARG A 147 3.21 19.93 13.29
N ARG A 148 4.09 18.98 13.64
CA ARG A 148 3.67 17.66 14.13
C ARG A 148 2.99 17.74 15.50
N GLU A 149 3.34 18.73 16.32
CA GLU A 149 2.68 18.96 17.61
C GLU A 149 1.23 19.44 17.48
N ILE A 150 0.84 20.01 16.33
CA ILE A 150 -0.55 20.42 16.04
C ILE A 150 -1.51 19.24 16.20
N LEU A 151 -1.11 18.05 15.76
CA LEU A 151 -1.91 16.85 15.94
C LEU A 151 -2.15 16.56 17.43
N THR A 152 -1.11 16.67 18.26
CA THR A 152 -1.24 16.47 19.73
C THR A 152 -2.16 17.51 20.36
N TYR A 153 -2.09 18.77 19.94
CA TYR A 153 -3.00 19.82 20.41
C TYR A 153 -4.44 19.56 19.99
N TYR A 154 -4.65 19.17 18.73
CA TYR A 154 -5.96 18.82 18.19
C TYR A 154 -6.59 17.66 18.95
N LEU A 155 -5.85 16.56 19.12
CA LEU A 155 -6.30 15.36 19.84
C LEU A 155 -6.65 15.65 21.30
N SER A 156 -5.90 16.54 21.95
CA SER A 156 -6.19 16.94 23.31
C SER A 156 -7.56 17.61 23.44
N ILE A 157 -7.94 18.41 22.44
CA ILE A 157 -9.24 19.08 22.39
C ILE A 157 -10.34 18.05 22.05
N ALA A 158 -10.08 17.18 21.08
CA ALA A 158 -11.00 16.12 20.66
C ALA A 158 -11.32 15.14 21.80
N VAL A 159 -10.32 14.75 22.61
CA VAL A 159 -10.50 13.91 23.80
C VAL A 159 -11.41 14.57 24.82
N GLU A 160 -11.27 15.87 25.05
CA GLU A 160 -12.13 16.57 26.00
C GLU A 160 -13.55 16.75 25.43
N CYS A 161 -13.69 17.02 24.13
CA CYS A 161 -14.98 16.98 23.44
C CYS A 161 -15.68 15.62 23.61
N PHE A 162 -14.92 14.52 23.50
CA PHE A 162 -15.43 13.16 23.69
C PHE A 162 -15.97 12.94 25.10
N LYS A 163 -15.20 13.31 26.14
CA LYS A 163 -15.64 13.15 27.54
C LYS A 163 -16.98 13.82 27.80
N VAL A 164 -17.13 15.07 27.37
CA VAL A 164 -18.39 15.77 27.60
C VAL A 164 -19.51 15.19 26.72
N TRP A 165 -19.19 14.63 25.54
CA TRP A 165 -20.20 13.99 24.70
C TRP A 165 -20.71 12.69 25.35
N ILE A 166 -19.81 11.84 25.87
CA ILE A 166 -20.20 10.58 26.48
C ILE A 166 -21.00 10.79 27.77
N GLU A 167 -20.64 11.79 28.59
CA GLU A 167 -21.41 12.15 29.80
C GLU A 167 -22.85 12.56 29.45
N GLN A 168 -23.02 13.41 28.43
CA GLN A 168 -24.35 13.84 27.98
C GLN A 168 -25.14 12.71 27.33
N ALA A 169 -24.48 11.84 26.58
CA ALA A 169 -25.12 10.64 26.04
C ALA A 169 -25.62 9.76 27.19
N ASP A 170 -24.78 9.47 28.19
CA ASP A 170 -25.13 8.66 29.36
C ASP A 170 -26.36 9.22 30.12
N GLU A 171 -26.48 10.55 30.27
CA GLU A 171 -27.64 11.20 30.88
C GLU A 171 -28.94 10.94 30.10
N VAL A 172 -28.93 11.14 28.78
CA VAL A 172 -30.11 10.88 27.92
C VAL A 172 -30.49 9.40 27.98
N MET A 173 -29.51 8.50 27.95
CA MET A 173 -29.73 7.06 28.04
C MET A 173 -30.35 6.65 29.39
N PHE A 174 -29.90 7.27 30.50
CA PHE A 174 -30.43 7.02 31.83
C PHE A 174 -31.91 7.44 31.95
N GLU A 175 -32.27 8.58 31.36
CA GLU A 175 -33.65 9.05 31.28
C GLU A 175 -34.53 8.10 30.44
N GLU A 176 -34.04 7.62 29.30
CA GLU A 176 -34.76 6.65 28.46
C GLU A 176 -34.94 5.30 29.15
N CYS A 177 -33.91 4.76 29.82
CA CYS A 177 -34.00 3.54 30.63
C CYS A 177 -35.03 3.63 31.76
N SER A 178 -35.24 4.83 32.32
CA SER A 178 -36.19 5.08 33.39
C SER A 178 -37.65 5.09 32.89
N SER A 179 -37.85 5.27 31.58
CA SER A 179 -39.13 5.11 30.91
C SER A 179 -39.28 3.67 30.42
N PHE A 180 -40.18 2.88 31.02
CA PHE A 180 -40.38 1.45 30.72
C PHE A 180 -40.86 1.11 29.28
N SER A 181 -40.75 2.01 28.31
CA SER A 181 -41.39 1.90 26.99
C SER A 181 -40.45 1.73 25.80
N LYS A 182 -39.12 1.88 25.93
CA LYS A 182 -38.18 1.69 24.80
C LYS A 182 -36.85 1.03 25.22
N LYS A 183 -36.25 0.25 24.31
CA LYS A 183 -34.86 -0.23 24.48
C LYS A 183 -33.92 0.98 24.37
N PRO A 184 -32.99 1.18 25.31
CA PRO A 184 -32.08 2.32 25.35
C PRO A 184 -31.17 2.31 24.10
N ALA A 185 -31.16 3.38 23.32
CA ALA A 185 -30.31 3.48 22.13
C ALA A 185 -29.61 4.84 22.05
N LEU A 186 -28.34 4.87 21.62
CA LEU A 186 -27.57 6.12 21.53
C LEU A 186 -28.34 7.18 20.72
N PRO A 187 -28.46 8.42 21.24
CA PRO A 187 -29.32 9.44 20.63
C PRO A 187 -28.77 9.97 19.30
N CYS A 188 -27.43 10.02 19.15
CA CYS A 188 -26.76 10.26 17.88
C CYS A 188 -25.37 9.62 17.88
N LEU A 189 -24.69 9.64 16.74
CA LEU A 189 -23.30 9.19 16.63
C LEU A 189 -22.34 10.28 17.16
N PRO A 190 -21.16 9.91 17.68
CA PRO A 190 -20.17 10.91 18.06
C PRO A 190 -19.62 11.63 16.81
N PRO A 191 -19.23 12.92 16.92
CA PRO A 191 -18.46 13.63 15.90
C PRO A 191 -17.20 12.88 15.44
N LEU A 192 -16.68 13.14 14.24
CA LEU A 192 -15.53 12.39 13.69
C LEU A 192 -14.25 12.53 14.51
N ASP A 193 -13.99 13.72 15.03
CA ASP A 193 -12.89 14.02 15.93
C ASP A 193 -12.97 13.19 17.23
N VAL A 194 -14.20 12.85 17.63
CA VAL A 194 -14.49 11.99 18.77
C VAL A 194 -14.33 10.50 18.42
N LEU A 195 -14.71 10.09 17.21
CA LEU A 195 -14.52 8.72 16.69
C LEU A 195 -13.04 8.31 16.58
N MET A 196 -12.15 9.27 16.33
CA MET A 196 -10.69 9.01 16.38
C MET A 196 -10.20 8.58 17.77
N CYS A 197 -10.91 8.93 18.84
CA CYS A 197 -10.48 8.71 20.22
C CYS A 197 -11.05 7.43 20.86
N ASN A 198 -12.07 6.80 20.25
CA ASN A 198 -12.65 5.55 20.70
C ASN A 198 -13.31 4.80 19.53
N SER A 199 -12.89 3.55 19.29
CA SER A 199 -13.47 2.66 18.28
C SER A 199 -14.32 1.61 19.01
N PRO A 200 -15.62 1.85 19.15
CA PRO A 200 -16.59 0.93 18.55
C PRO A 200 -17.97 1.53 18.19
N ASP A 201 -18.72 0.83 17.33
CA ASP A 201 -20.16 0.96 17.03
C ASP A 201 -20.67 2.14 16.15
N THR A 202 -19.97 2.53 15.08
CA THR A 202 -20.49 3.53 14.13
C THR A 202 -20.34 3.11 12.67
N ILE A 203 -21.39 2.50 12.12
CA ILE A 203 -21.41 1.97 10.75
C ILE A 203 -22.67 2.50 10.04
N SER A 204 -22.51 3.55 9.23
CA SER A 204 -23.33 3.86 8.02
C SER A 204 -23.09 5.26 7.38
N LEU A 205 -21.98 5.98 7.64
CA LEU A 205 -21.86 7.41 7.24
C LEU A 205 -20.71 7.79 6.29
N VAL A 206 -20.04 6.86 5.61
CA VAL A 206 -19.05 7.22 4.57
C VAL A 206 -19.69 7.03 3.20
N THR A 207 -20.00 8.13 2.50
CA THR A 207 -20.80 8.07 1.26
C THR A 207 -20.11 8.57 0.01
N ASN A 208 -18.90 9.13 0.05
CA ASN A 208 -18.26 9.64 -1.17
C ASN A 208 -16.81 9.19 -1.32
N HIS A 209 -16.43 8.80 -2.55
CA HIS A 209 -15.12 8.29 -3.01
C HIS A 209 -13.91 9.20 -2.73
N GLU A 210 -14.10 10.29 -1.98
CA GLU A 210 -13.09 11.27 -1.59
C GLU A 210 -12.63 11.09 -0.13
N TRP A 211 -13.09 10.04 0.56
CA TRP A 211 -12.76 9.76 1.97
C TRP A 211 -13.10 10.97 2.86
N THR A 212 -14.22 11.61 2.52
CA THR A 212 -14.79 12.72 3.27
C THR A 212 -15.84 12.18 4.24
N PHE A 213 -15.88 12.78 5.42
CA PHE A 213 -16.88 12.51 6.43
C PHE A 213 -17.78 13.73 6.53
N GLU A 214 -19.08 13.50 6.41
CA GLU A 214 -20.10 14.51 6.66
C GLU A 214 -20.89 14.08 7.90
N VAL A 215 -20.94 14.97 8.90
CA VAL A 215 -21.79 14.77 10.08
C VAL A 215 -23.24 14.74 9.59
N SER A 216 -24.00 13.69 9.93
CA SER A 216 -25.42 13.62 9.55
C SER A 216 -26.20 14.81 10.12
N THR A 217 -27.24 15.26 9.41
CA THR A 217 -28.07 16.39 9.85
C THR A 217 -28.62 16.17 11.28
N GLU A 218 -28.98 14.93 11.62
CA GLU A 218 -29.45 14.53 12.95
C GLU A 218 -28.36 14.70 14.02
N THR A 219 -27.13 14.26 13.74
CA THR A 219 -26.00 14.41 14.66
C THR A 219 -25.60 15.88 14.82
N ASN A 220 -25.64 16.65 13.74
CA ASN A 220 -25.38 18.08 13.75
C ASN A 220 -26.41 18.83 14.62
N ASP A 221 -27.70 18.54 14.40
CA ASP A 221 -28.78 19.12 15.17
C ASP A 221 -28.72 18.76 16.65
N TRP A 222 -28.49 17.48 16.98
CA TRP A 222 -28.37 17.04 18.37
C TRP A 222 -27.17 17.69 19.06
N THR A 223 -26.00 17.69 18.41
CA THR A 223 -24.78 18.27 18.99
C THR A 223 -24.91 19.77 19.20
N THR A 224 -25.57 20.47 18.27
CA THR A 224 -25.74 21.92 18.33
C THR A 224 -26.83 22.33 19.33
N LYS A 225 -27.97 21.63 19.35
CA LYS A 225 -29.16 22.01 20.13
C LYS A 225 -29.19 21.41 21.54
N VAL A 226 -28.73 20.17 21.69
CA VAL A 226 -28.77 19.42 22.96
C VAL A 226 -27.43 19.52 23.69
N ALA A 227 -26.32 19.20 23.00
CA ALA A 227 -24.99 19.24 23.60
C ALA A 227 -24.40 20.66 23.70
N ASN A 228 -24.97 21.63 22.97
CA ASN A 228 -24.48 23.01 22.84
C ASN A 228 -23.00 23.08 22.42
N LYS A 229 -22.60 22.21 21.49
CA LYS A 229 -21.23 22.07 20.98
C LYS A 229 -21.18 22.25 19.47
N GLU A 230 -19.96 22.44 18.98
CA GLU A 230 -19.68 22.46 17.54
C GLU A 230 -19.53 21.02 17.04
N PRO A 231 -20.23 20.64 15.96
CA PRO A 231 -20.30 19.26 15.48
C PRO A 231 -19.07 18.80 14.68
N ASP A 232 -18.22 19.73 14.22
CA ASP A 232 -16.99 19.43 13.50
C ASP A 232 -15.86 20.32 14.05
N LEU A 233 -14.98 19.72 14.85
CA LEU A 233 -13.86 20.41 15.49
C LEU A 233 -12.84 20.95 14.47
N PHE A 234 -12.60 20.24 13.37
CA PHE A 234 -11.64 20.68 12.36
C PHE A 234 -12.12 21.97 11.68
N VAL A 235 -13.37 21.97 11.20
CA VAL A 235 -13.98 23.15 10.59
C VAL A 235 -14.09 24.30 11.58
N TYR A 236 -14.46 24.02 12.83
CA TYR A 236 -14.56 25.04 13.87
C TYR A 236 -13.21 25.72 14.16
N LEU A 237 -12.12 24.95 14.30
CA LEU A 237 -10.78 25.50 14.52
C LEU A 237 -10.27 26.30 13.31
N GLN A 238 -10.62 25.91 12.09
CA GLN A 238 -10.30 26.69 10.89
C GLN A 238 -11.02 28.03 10.84
N ARG A 239 -12.29 28.08 11.25
CA ARG A 239 -13.08 29.33 11.25
C ARG A 239 -12.59 30.29 12.34
N THR A 240 -12.44 29.77 13.56
CA THR A 240 -12.03 30.56 14.73
C THR A 240 -10.62 31.14 14.65
N SER A 241 -9.75 30.60 13.78
CA SER A 241 -8.40 31.11 13.58
C SER A 241 -8.31 32.39 12.74
N THR A 242 -9.35 32.68 11.96
CA THR A 242 -9.41 33.84 11.06
C THR A 242 -9.95 35.11 11.73
N ILE A 243 -10.55 34.99 12.92
CA ILE A 243 -11.18 36.09 13.64
C ILE A 243 -10.36 36.40 14.92
N PRO A 244 -9.85 37.63 15.09
CA PRO A 244 -9.07 38.02 16.27
C PRO A 244 -9.98 38.23 17.50
N ASN A 245 -10.39 37.13 18.13
CA ASN A 245 -11.24 37.11 19.34
C ASN A 245 -10.57 36.37 20.52
N SER A 246 -11.23 36.33 21.68
CA SER A 246 -10.75 35.60 22.86
C SER A 246 -10.48 34.10 22.64
N ILE A 247 -11.17 33.43 21.70
CA ILE A 247 -10.92 32.04 21.33
C ILE A 247 -9.55 31.89 20.66
N SER A 248 -9.29 32.71 19.63
CA SER A 248 -8.00 32.70 18.92
C SER A 248 -6.82 33.04 19.85
N ARG A 249 -7.03 33.89 20.85
CA ARG A 249 -6.03 34.22 21.89
C ARG A 249 -5.75 33.05 22.82
N ALA A 250 -6.80 32.33 23.24
CA ALA A 250 -6.68 31.15 24.09
C ALA A 250 -5.95 30.00 23.37
N LEU A 251 -6.30 29.73 22.10
CA LEU A 251 -5.66 28.69 21.29
C LEU A 251 -4.16 28.93 21.07
N ARG A 252 -3.75 30.17 20.79
CA ARG A 252 -2.32 30.52 20.66
C ARG A 252 -1.52 30.39 21.96
N LYS A 253 -2.17 30.55 23.12
CA LYS A 253 -1.54 30.34 24.43
C LYS A 253 -1.48 28.88 24.81
N TYR A 254 -2.50 28.09 24.44
CA TYR A 254 -2.56 26.66 24.69
C TYR A 254 -1.33 25.91 24.16
N THR A 255 -0.76 26.35 23.05
CA THR A 255 0.43 25.73 22.43
C THR A 255 1.76 26.18 23.02
N ASN A 256 1.77 27.15 23.94
CA ASN A 256 2.97 27.61 24.61
C ASN A 256 3.03 26.98 26.01
N SER A 257 3.66 25.81 26.11
CA SER A 257 3.64 24.91 27.29
C SER A 257 4.09 25.56 28.61
N ASN A 258 4.74 26.73 28.57
CA ASN A 258 5.21 27.46 29.75
C ASN A 258 4.30 28.62 30.18
N VAL A 259 3.17 28.83 29.50
CA VAL A 259 2.26 29.96 29.76
C VAL A 259 0.88 29.42 30.14
N PRO A 260 0.44 29.57 31.41
CA PRO A 260 -0.94 29.30 31.79
C PRO A 260 -1.90 30.08 30.89
N ILE A 261 -3.01 29.45 30.46
CA ILE A 261 -4.01 30.15 29.65
C ILE A 261 -4.52 31.35 30.44
N GLY A 262 -4.74 31.23 31.75
CA GLY A 262 -5.15 32.32 32.66
C GLY A 262 -6.54 32.06 33.26
N SER A 263 -7.15 33.07 33.89
CA SER A 263 -8.48 32.89 34.48
C SER A 263 -9.58 32.95 33.41
N MET A 264 -10.69 32.23 33.61
CA MET A 264 -11.85 32.29 32.71
C MET A 264 -12.37 33.73 32.54
N LEU A 265 -12.32 34.53 33.61
CA LEU A 265 -12.72 35.94 33.61
C LEU A 265 -11.87 36.80 32.67
N ASP A 266 -10.64 36.40 32.34
CA ASP A 266 -9.79 37.15 31.42
C ASP A 266 -10.21 37.01 29.96
N TYR A 267 -10.91 35.92 29.62
CA TYR A 267 -11.36 35.62 28.26
C TYR A 267 -12.84 35.94 28.03
N LEU A 268 -13.63 36.06 29.10
CA LEU A 268 -15.04 36.45 29.02
C LEU A 268 -15.26 37.96 28.88
N LYS A 269 -14.19 38.77 28.83
CA LYS A 269 -14.25 40.24 28.67
C LYS A 269 -14.80 40.69 27.30
N ASP A 270 -14.80 39.80 26.31
CA ASP A 270 -15.43 40.06 25.01
C ASP A 270 -16.94 39.80 25.13
N PHE A 271 -17.74 40.88 25.07
CA PHE A 271 -19.19 40.83 25.31
C PHE A 271 -20.01 40.10 24.21
N ASP A 272 -19.41 39.74 23.08
CA ASP A 272 -20.08 39.14 21.92
C ASP A 272 -19.93 37.61 21.84
N LEU A 273 -19.42 36.95 22.89
CA LEU A 273 -19.23 35.50 22.89
C LEU A 273 -20.57 34.76 23.06
N SER A 274 -20.86 33.87 22.11
CA SER A 274 -21.96 32.90 22.18
C SER A 274 -21.77 31.89 23.33
N GLN A 275 -22.85 31.21 23.72
CA GLN A 275 -22.76 30.16 24.74
C GLN A 275 -21.82 29.01 24.32
N ARG A 276 -21.74 28.71 23.02
CA ARG A 276 -20.83 27.69 22.48
C ARG A 276 -19.36 28.09 22.60
N GLU A 277 -19.04 29.36 22.32
CA GLU A 277 -17.67 29.87 22.49
C GLU A 277 -17.25 29.90 23.96
N LYS A 278 -18.17 30.26 24.87
CA LYS A 278 -17.92 30.19 26.32
C LYS A 278 -17.66 28.75 26.77
N PHE A 279 -18.43 27.79 26.25
CA PHE A 279 -18.23 26.38 26.51
C PHE A 279 -16.85 25.90 26.00
N PHE A 280 -16.46 26.29 24.79
CA PHE A 280 -15.16 25.94 24.22
C PHE A 280 -13.98 26.53 25.01
N LEU A 281 -14.08 27.77 25.52
CA LEU A 281 -13.06 28.34 26.41
C LEU A 281 -12.90 27.54 27.71
N LYS A 282 -14.03 27.11 28.30
CA LYS A 282 -14.01 26.25 29.48
C LYS A 282 -13.31 24.92 29.20
N LEU A 283 -13.58 24.33 28.03
CA LEU A 283 -12.91 23.12 27.54
C LEU A 283 -11.38 23.30 27.52
N LEU A 284 -10.89 24.37 26.89
CA LEU A 284 -9.45 24.65 26.80
C LEU A 284 -8.78 24.84 28.17
N LEU A 285 -9.48 25.42 29.14
CA LEU A 285 -8.96 25.59 30.50
C LEU A 285 -8.87 24.25 31.24
N ASN A 286 -9.88 23.38 31.12
CA ASN A 286 -9.88 22.04 31.73
C ASN A 286 -8.70 21.19 31.25
N ILE A 287 -8.35 21.31 29.97
CA ILE A 287 -7.24 20.59 29.32
C ILE A 287 -5.88 20.88 29.99
N GLN A 288 -5.70 22.00 30.71
CA GLN A 288 -4.48 22.31 31.48
C GLN A 288 -4.45 21.67 32.87
N THR A 289 -5.60 21.23 33.40
CA THR A 289 -5.74 20.72 34.77
C THR A 289 -5.75 19.19 34.88
N GLU A 290 -6.15 18.47 33.83
CA GLU A 290 -6.27 17.00 33.84
C GLU A 290 -5.18 16.31 33.00
N GLU A 291 -4.05 15.95 33.65
CA GLU A 291 -2.87 15.45 32.93
C GLU A 291 -2.89 13.93 32.66
N LYS A 292 -3.42 13.12 33.59
CA LYS A 292 -3.20 11.66 33.58
C LYS A 292 -4.10 10.87 32.61
N THR A 293 -5.42 11.10 32.63
CA THR A 293 -6.38 10.42 31.73
C THR A 293 -6.19 10.87 30.27
N LYS A 294 -5.83 12.14 30.09
CA LYS A 294 -5.53 12.76 28.79
C LYS A 294 -4.34 12.08 28.10
N LYS A 295 -3.23 11.86 28.85
CA LYS A 295 -2.04 11.20 28.32
C LYS A 295 -2.33 9.79 27.80
N LEU A 296 -3.16 9.02 28.52
CA LEU A 296 -3.53 7.65 28.12
C LEU A 296 -4.32 7.58 26.81
N LEU A 297 -5.23 8.53 26.56
CA LEU A 297 -6.02 8.57 25.31
C LEU A 297 -5.18 9.05 24.12
N ILE A 298 -4.29 10.01 24.34
CA ILE A 298 -3.32 10.45 23.32
C ILE A 298 -2.36 9.32 22.96
N ASP A 299 -1.82 8.60 23.96
CA ASP A 299 -0.95 7.44 23.72
C ASP A 299 -1.68 6.30 22.98
N ASN A 300 -3.00 6.16 23.16
CA ASN A 300 -3.80 5.20 22.41
C ASN A 300 -3.99 5.62 20.95
N GLU A 301 -4.30 6.90 20.70
CA GLU A 301 -4.44 7.40 19.33
C GLU A 301 -3.13 7.30 18.57
N GLN A 302 -2.00 7.65 19.19
CA GLN A 302 -0.68 7.56 18.56
C GLN A 302 -0.32 6.12 18.16
N ARG A 303 -0.82 5.12 18.90
CA ARG A 303 -0.66 3.71 18.54
C ARG A 303 -1.54 3.34 17.36
N GLN A 304 -2.82 3.73 17.40
CA GLN A 304 -3.74 3.53 16.28
C GLN A 304 -3.26 4.22 15.01
N ALA A 305 -2.64 5.39 15.11
CA ALA A 305 -2.02 6.11 14.00
C ALA A 305 -1.02 5.23 13.24
N SER A 306 -0.18 4.47 13.95
CA SER A 306 0.78 3.55 13.31
C SER A 306 0.13 2.36 12.62
N PHE A 307 -1.04 1.92 13.10
CA PHE A 307 -1.84 0.88 12.46
C PHE A 307 -2.54 1.42 11.21
N VAL A 308 -3.18 2.60 11.33
CA VAL A 308 -3.77 3.35 10.22
C VAL A 308 -2.74 3.55 9.09
N ASP A 309 -1.51 3.96 9.41
CA ASP A 309 -0.43 4.12 8.44
C ASP A 309 -0.12 2.82 7.69
N LYS A 310 0.07 1.71 8.42
CA LYS A 310 0.32 0.40 7.80
C LYS A 310 -0.83 -0.03 6.90
N MET A 311 -2.07 0.22 7.31
CA MET A 311 -3.25 -0.15 6.53
C MET A 311 -3.39 0.71 5.27
N HIS A 312 -3.15 2.02 5.40
CA HIS A 312 -3.13 2.98 4.29
C HIS A 312 -2.05 2.62 3.27
N ASP A 313 -0.82 2.29 3.70
CA ASP A 313 0.28 1.89 2.79
C ASP A 313 -0.09 0.71 1.89
N HIS A 314 -1.06 -0.11 2.29
CA HIS A 314 -1.53 -1.23 1.48
C HIS A 314 -2.77 -0.95 0.63
N LEU A 315 -3.59 0.06 0.98
CA LEU A 315 -4.86 0.44 0.35
C LEU A 315 -5.73 -0.78 -0.02
N TRP A 316 -5.93 -1.72 0.92
CA TRP A 316 -6.65 -2.98 0.63
C TRP A 316 -8.06 -2.76 0.08
N ILE A 317 -8.73 -1.74 0.57
CA ILE A 317 -10.07 -1.37 0.14
C ILE A 317 -10.14 -0.96 -1.34
N CYS A 318 -9.02 -0.52 -1.90
CA CYS A 318 -8.85 -0.13 -3.30
C CYS A 318 -8.47 -1.28 -4.23
N ARG A 319 -8.25 -2.50 -3.70
CA ARG A 319 -7.82 -3.65 -4.50
C ARG A 319 -9.03 -4.33 -5.16
N PRO A 320 -8.96 -4.71 -6.45
CA PRO A 320 -10.02 -5.50 -7.11
C PRO A 320 -10.35 -6.83 -6.38
N ALA A 321 -9.38 -7.38 -5.65
CA ALA A 321 -9.50 -8.61 -4.87
C ALA A 321 -9.75 -8.39 -3.37
N ALA A 322 -10.23 -7.22 -2.96
CA ALA A 322 -10.48 -6.87 -1.55
C ALA A 322 -11.37 -7.91 -0.83
N GLU A 323 -12.46 -8.36 -1.47
CA GLU A 323 -13.39 -9.34 -0.88
C GLU A 323 -12.68 -10.66 -0.56
N GLY A 324 -11.91 -11.19 -1.53
CA GLY A 324 -11.15 -12.43 -1.34
C GLY A 324 -10.06 -12.29 -0.28
N THR A 325 -9.41 -11.12 -0.21
CA THR A 325 -8.38 -10.81 0.79
C THR A 325 -8.97 -10.80 2.19
N LEU A 326 -10.08 -10.09 2.40
CA LEU A 326 -10.78 -10.02 3.68
C LEU A 326 -11.32 -11.40 4.10
N ARG A 327 -11.87 -12.18 3.17
CA ARG A 327 -12.35 -13.54 3.47
C ARG A 327 -11.23 -14.45 3.96
N ARG A 328 -10.04 -14.40 3.33
CA ARG A 328 -8.86 -15.15 3.79
C ARG A 328 -8.32 -14.64 5.13
N ALA A 329 -8.39 -13.33 5.37
CA ALA A 329 -8.00 -12.74 6.65
C ALA A 329 -8.89 -13.26 7.79
N ILE A 330 -10.21 -13.33 7.55
CA ILE A 330 -11.17 -13.86 8.52
C ILE A 330 -10.92 -15.36 8.80
N ASP A 331 -10.68 -16.17 7.76
CA ASP A 331 -10.32 -17.60 7.94
C ASP A 331 -9.03 -17.76 8.77
N ARG A 332 -7.99 -16.97 8.46
CA ARG A 332 -6.74 -16.97 9.22
C ARG A 332 -6.93 -16.49 10.66
N TYR A 333 -7.81 -15.51 10.88
CA TYR A 333 -8.16 -15.05 12.22
C TYR A 333 -8.86 -16.15 13.04
N HIS A 334 -9.79 -16.91 12.46
CA HIS A 334 -10.38 -18.08 13.13
C HIS A 334 -9.32 -19.09 13.59
N ARG A 335 -8.38 -19.42 12.70
CA ARG A 335 -7.26 -20.32 13.01
C ARG A 335 -6.34 -19.74 14.09
N PHE A 336 -6.12 -18.44 14.06
CA PHE A 336 -5.34 -17.73 15.07
C PHE A 336 -6.00 -17.77 16.46
N LEU A 337 -7.33 -17.59 16.55
CA LEU A 337 -8.05 -17.78 17.81
C LEU A 337 -7.91 -19.19 18.37
N LYS A 338 -7.83 -20.21 17.50
CA LYS A 338 -7.58 -21.59 17.94
C LYS A 338 -6.23 -21.75 18.62
N PHE A 339 -5.21 -20.95 18.26
CA PHE A 339 -3.92 -21.01 18.95
C PHE A 339 -3.98 -20.52 20.39
N PHE A 340 -4.80 -19.51 20.70
CA PHE A 340 -4.99 -19.10 22.09
C PHE A 340 -5.55 -20.23 22.97
N GLN A 341 -6.35 -21.13 22.38
CA GLN A 341 -6.85 -22.33 23.05
C GLN A 341 -5.78 -23.42 23.15
N LEU A 342 -5.08 -23.71 22.05
CA LEU A 342 -4.12 -24.83 21.98
C LEU A 342 -2.80 -24.56 22.72
N TYR A 343 -2.40 -23.30 22.80
CA TYR A 343 -1.09 -22.88 23.33
C TYR A 343 -1.25 -21.79 24.40
N PRO A 344 -1.93 -22.07 25.52
CA PRO A 344 -2.09 -21.10 26.59
C PRO A 344 -0.71 -20.67 27.14
N GLY A 345 -0.50 -19.36 27.29
CA GLY A 345 0.75 -18.79 27.78
C GLY A 345 1.85 -18.59 26.74
N LYS A 346 1.67 -19.01 25.48
CA LYS A 346 2.58 -18.65 24.39
C LYS A 346 2.30 -17.24 23.88
N MET A 347 3.34 -16.52 23.50
CA MET A 347 3.23 -15.24 22.81
C MET A 347 2.89 -15.50 21.34
N LEU A 348 1.69 -15.13 20.93
CA LEU A 348 1.19 -15.29 19.56
C LEU A 348 1.15 -13.91 18.89
N VAL A 349 1.75 -13.79 17.72
CA VAL A 349 1.88 -12.52 17.01
C VAL A 349 1.00 -12.58 15.75
N PRO A 350 0.01 -11.68 15.58
CA PRO A 350 -0.85 -11.66 14.39
C PRO A 350 -0.07 -11.15 13.16
N THR A 351 -0.40 -11.68 11.98
CA THR A 351 -0.08 -11.00 10.70
C THR A 351 -0.97 -9.77 10.54
N LEU A 352 -0.56 -8.80 9.70
CA LEU A 352 -1.32 -7.54 9.53
C LEU A 352 -2.80 -7.75 9.16
N ASP A 353 -3.12 -8.80 8.40
CA ASP A 353 -4.49 -9.11 8.01
C ASP A 353 -5.31 -9.76 9.13
N ILE A 354 -4.69 -10.61 9.95
CA ILE A 354 -5.28 -11.13 11.18
C ILE A 354 -5.51 -9.97 12.14
N ASP A 355 -4.56 -9.04 12.21
CA ASP A 355 -4.61 -7.85 13.06
C ASP A 355 -5.77 -6.94 12.65
N LEU A 356 -6.00 -6.71 11.34
CA LEU A 356 -7.19 -6.00 10.86
C LEU A 356 -8.49 -6.64 11.34
N VAL A 357 -8.64 -7.95 11.17
CA VAL A 357 -9.86 -8.65 11.60
C VAL A 357 -9.99 -8.59 13.12
N TRP A 358 -8.89 -8.70 13.86
CA TRP A 358 -8.88 -8.61 15.31
C TRP A 358 -9.29 -7.21 15.79
N HIS A 359 -8.70 -6.15 15.24
CA HIS A 359 -9.11 -4.77 15.49
C HIS A 359 -10.60 -4.58 15.17
N THR A 360 -11.08 -5.12 14.04
CA THR A 360 -12.52 -5.07 13.67
C THR A 360 -13.40 -5.79 14.69
N HIS A 361 -12.94 -6.90 15.26
CA HIS A 361 -13.70 -7.64 16.28
C HIS A 361 -13.76 -6.86 17.60
N GLN A 362 -12.69 -6.16 17.97
CA GLN A 362 -12.64 -5.31 19.16
C GLN A 362 -13.56 -4.08 19.06
N CYS A 363 -13.97 -3.69 17.84
CA CYS A 363 -14.97 -2.65 17.60
C CYS A 363 -16.38 -3.01 18.09
N SER A 364 -16.58 -4.14 18.77
CA SER A 364 -17.80 -4.42 19.54
C SER A 364 -17.42 -5.12 20.83
N ALA A 365 -17.20 -4.34 21.91
CA ALA A 365 -16.59 -4.82 23.14
C ALA A 365 -17.34 -6.03 23.77
N SER A 366 -18.67 -5.96 23.83
CA SER A 366 -19.51 -7.03 24.40
C SER A 366 -19.48 -8.30 23.55
N SER A 367 -19.55 -8.14 22.21
CA SER A 367 -19.46 -9.26 21.27
C SER A 367 -18.08 -9.92 21.33
N TYR A 368 -17.03 -9.11 21.39
CA TYR A 368 -15.64 -9.54 21.52
C TYR A 368 -15.41 -10.34 22.80
N GLU A 369 -15.83 -9.82 23.97
CA GLU A 369 -15.63 -10.53 25.24
C GLU A 369 -16.33 -11.90 25.24
N ASN A 370 -17.59 -11.94 24.81
CA ASN A 370 -18.35 -13.18 24.72
C ASN A 370 -17.69 -14.18 23.76
N SER A 371 -17.32 -13.74 22.56
CA SER A 371 -16.67 -14.56 21.54
C SER A 371 -15.30 -15.09 22.02
N MET A 372 -14.51 -14.27 22.70
CA MET A 372 -13.20 -14.68 23.24
C MET A 372 -13.33 -15.71 24.35
N ARG A 373 -14.22 -15.49 25.32
CA ARG A 373 -14.45 -16.43 26.43
C ARG A 373 -14.93 -17.78 25.93
N GLU A 374 -15.86 -17.80 24.98
CA GLU A 374 -16.39 -19.04 24.40
C GLU A 374 -15.32 -19.79 23.57
N ARG A 375 -14.54 -19.09 22.74
CA ARG A 375 -13.60 -19.73 21.80
C ARG A 375 -12.26 -20.09 22.43
N THR A 376 -11.77 -19.26 23.36
CA THR A 376 -10.41 -19.38 23.91
C THR A 376 -10.41 -19.75 25.41
N GLY A 377 -11.58 -19.77 26.05
CA GLY A 377 -11.75 -20.03 27.48
C GLY A 377 -11.41 -18.84 28.38
N ARG A 378 -10.97 -17.70 27.82
CA ARG A 378 -10.57 -16.50 28.56
C ARG A 378 -10.75 -15.23 27.73
N TYR A 379 -10.66 -14.09 28.37
CA TYR A 379 -10.49 -12.83 27.65
C TYR A 379 -9.07 -12.74 27.10
N ILE A 380 -8.92 -12.32 25.84
CA ILE A 380 -7.63 -12.06 25.23
C ILE A 380 -7.48 -10.55 25.07
N ASP A 381 -6.47 -9.99 25.71
CA ASP A 381 -6.11 -8.58 25.55
C ASP A 381 -5.19 -8.41 24.33
N HIS A 382 -5.46 -7.39 23.53
CA HIS A 382 -4.65 -7.02 22.38
C HIS A 382 -3.57 -6.03 22.87
N ASP A 383 -2.47 -6.57 23.39
CA ASP A 383 -1.38 -5.79 23.98
C ASP A 383 -0.31 -5.42 22.94
N ASP A 384 -0.50 -4.28 22.29
CA ASP A 384 0.44 -3.71 21.31
C ASP A 384 1.72 -3.10 21.92
N ARG A 385 1.94 -3.20 23.24
CA ARG A 385 3.06 -2.55 23.94
C ARG A 385 4.36 -3.34 23.89
N ILE A 386 4.41 -4.43 23.13
CA ILE A 386 5.54 -5.36 23.11
C ILE A 386 6.65 -4.83 22.18
N GLY A 387 7.86 -4.65 22.72
CA GLY A 387 9.01 -4.13 21.96
C GLY A 387 9.45 -5.01 20.78
N LYS A 388 9.92 -4.39 19.69
CA LYS A 388 10.24 -5.00 18.38
C LYS A 388 10.98 -6.35 18.47
N THR A 389 12.02 -6.46 19.30
CA THR A 389 12.83 -7.69 19.44
C THR A 389 12.02 -8.89 19.95
N ARG A 390 11.08 -8.66 20.87
CA ARG A 390 10.19 -9.71 21.39
C ARG A 390 9.11 -10.09 20.39
N VAL A 391 8.64 -9.12 19.60
CA VAL A 391 7.68 -9.35 18.50
C VAL A 391 8.30 -10.25 17.43
N HIS A 392 9.55 -10.03 17.02
CA HIS A 392 10.23 -10.89 16.04
C HIS A 392 10.36 -12.34 16.51
N GLY A 393 10.83 -12.57 17.75
CA GLY A 393 10.93 -13.93 18.29
C GLY A 393 9.57 -14.62 18.45
N GLY A 394 8.52 -13.88 18.82
CA GLY A 394 7.14 -14.40 18.88
C GLY A 394 6.54 -14.71 17.51
N MET A 395 6.93 -13.95 16.47
CA MET A 395 6.48 -14.15 15.10
C MET A 395 7.03 -15.46 14.52
N ASP A 396 8.33 -15.72 14.69
CA ASP A 396 8.97 -16.95 14.20
C ASP A 396 8.34 -18.19 14.85
N GLU A 397 8.06 -18.11 16.16
CA GLU A 397 7.39 -19.19 16.90
C GLU A 397 5.95 -19.39 16.42
N THR A 398 5.19 -18.30 16.22
CA THR A 398 3.81 -18.37 15.70
C THR A 398 3.79 -19.00 14.31
N GLN A 399 4.75 -18.67 13.45
CA GLN A 399 4.88 -19.26 12.12
C GLN A 399 5.17 -20.75 12.17
N LYS A 400 6.07 -21.20 13.04
CA LYS A 400 6.35 -22.64 13.24
C LYS A 400 5.11 -23.38 13.70
N LEU A 401 4.38 -22.84 14.68
CA LEU A 401 3.14 -23.45 15.18
C LEU A 401 2.08 -23.52 14.09
N PHE A 402 1.94 -22.49 13.26
CA PHE A 402 0.98 -22.49 12.15
C PHE A 402 1.30 -23.50 11.07
N ARG A 403 2.57 -23.61 10.69
CA ARG A 403 3.02 -24.66 9.77
C ARG A 403 2.76 -26.05 10.32
N LEU A 404 3.13 -26.28 11.58
CA LEU A 404 2.96 -27.59 12.23
C LEU A 404 1.48 -27.98 12.35
N ARG A 405 0.59 -27.02 12.58
CA ARG A 405 -0.82 -27.30 12.93
C ARG A 405 -1.78 -27.28 11.76
N PHE A 406 -1.51 -26.47 10.75
CA PHE A 406 -2.39 -26.32 9.58
C PHE A 406 -1.73 -26.71 8.26
N GLY A 407 -0.43 -27.06 8.26
CA GLY A 407 0.30 -27.39 7.03
C GLY A 407 0.45 -26.20 6.07
N GLN A 408 0.30 -24.97 6.57
CA GLN A 408 0.30 -23.74 5.79
C GLN A 408 1.40 -22.79 6.28
N GLU A 409 1.96 -21.99 5.38
CA GLU A 409 2.87 -20.90 5.76
C GLU A 409 2.11 -19.81 6.54
N TYR A 410 2.74 -19.23 7.56
CA TYR A 410 2.24 -18.03 8.24
C TYR A 410 2.96 -16.82 7.65
N PRO A 411 2.34 -16.09 6.72
CA PRO A 411 3.07 -15.16 5.88
C PRO A 411 3.47 -13.92 6.71
N GLN A 412 4.78 -13.72 6.94
CA GLN A 412 5.32 -12.56 7.66
C GLN A 412 5.10 -11.22 6.93
N ARG A 413 4.84 -11.31 5.63
CA ARG A 413 4.48 -10.23 4.71
C ARG A 413 3.30 -10.74 3.90
N LEU A 414 2.46 -9.87 3.37
CA LEU A 414 1.50 -10.26 2.32
C LEU A 414 2.30 -10.84 1.13
N THR A 415 2.57 -12.13 1.15
CA THR A 415 3.03 -12.91 0.00
C THR A 415 2.00 -12.76 -1.10
N GLU A 416 2.47 -12.79 -2.35
CA GLU A 416 1.69 -12.51 -3.55
C GLU A 416 0.22 -12.96 -3.41
N PRO A 417 -0.76 -12.05 -3.55
CA PRO A 417 -2.15 -12.32 -3.17
C PRO A 417 -2.86 -13.35 -4.06
N TYR A 418 -2.13 -14.01 -4.95
CA TYR A 418 -2.65 -14.93 -5.96
C TYR A 418 -1.71 -16.12 -6.15
N ASP A 419 -2.31 -17.29 -6.38
CA ASP A 419 -1.59 -18.48 -6.81
C ASP A 419 -1.20 -18.34 -8.29
N PRO A 420 0.10 -18.44 -8.65
CA PRO A 420 0.56 -18.20 -10.01
C PRO A 420 -0.07 -19.16 -11.02
N ASP A 421 -0.40 -20.37 -10.62
CA ASP A 421 -1.04 -21.35 -11.50
C ASP A 421 -2.52 -21.00 -11.74
N THR A 422 -3.24 -20.57 -10.72
CA THR A 422 -4.63 -20.08 -10.82
C THR A 422 -4.71 -18.85 -11.71
N PHE A 423 -3.81 -17.89 -11.53
CA PHE A 423 -3.74 -16.70 -12.39
C PHE A 423 -3.43 -17.06 -13.83
N ALA A 424 -2.41 -17.88 -14.08
CA ALA A 424 -2.05 -18.31 -15.43
C ALA A 424 -3.23 -19.01 -16.13
N THR A 425 -3.86 -19.95 -15.42
CA THR A 425 -4.95 -20.79 -15.98
C THR A 425 -6.17 -19.95 -16.35
N ALA A 426 -6.44 -18.83 -15.68
CA ALA A 426 -7.57 -17.95 -15.99
C ALA A 426 -7.54 -17.39 -17.43
N PHE A 427 -6.36 -17.25 -18.03
CA PHE A 427 -6.21 -16.73 -19.39
C PHE A 427 -6.25 -17.80 -20.48
N PHE A 428 -6.07 -19.08 -20.12
CA PHE A 428 -5.93 -20.17 -21.09
C PHE A 428 -7.17 -20.38 -21.97
N PRO A 429 -8.42 -20.32 -21.45
CA PRO A 429 -9.60 -20.53 -22.28
C PRO A 429 -9.68 -19.53 -23.45
N VAL A 430 -9.48 -18.24 -23.15
CA VAL A 430 -9.54 -17.17 -24.16
C VAL A 430 -8.37 -17.27 -25.14
N ALA A 431 -7.17 -17.60 -24.65
CA ALA A 431 -6.01 -17.79 -25.52
C ALA A 431 -6.22 -18.95 -26.51
N LYS A 432 -6.73 -20.10 -26.03
CA LYS A 432 -7.04 -21.26 -26.88
C LYS A 432 -8.15 -20.98 -27.89
N GLU A 433 -9.17 -20.22 -27.51
CA GLU A 433 -10.23 -19.80 -28.43
C GLU A 433 -9.66 -18.92 -29.57
N LEU A 434 -8.75 -18.00 -29.25
CA LEU A 434 -8.07 -17.18 -30.26
C LEU A 434 -7.19 -18.03 -31.18
N GLU A 435 -6.47 -19.02 -30.67
CA GLU A 435 -5.69 -19.95 -31.50
C GLU A 435 -6.58 -20.77 -32.44
N ALA A 436 -7.74 -21.26 -31.97
CA ALA A 436 -8.69 -21.97 -32.81
C ALA A 436 -9.25 -21.09 -33.94
N LYS A 437 -9.62 -19.84 -33.63
CA LYS A 437 -10.05 -18.85 -34.64
C LYS A 437 -8.93 -18.51 -35.62
N ALA A 438 -7.69 -18.40 -35.13
CA ALA A 438 -6.53 -18.15 -35.97
C ALA A 438 -6.28 -19.30 -36.95
N ALA A 439 -6.37 -20.55 -36.49
CA ALA A 439 -6.23 -21.74 -37.33
C ALA A 439 -7.33 -21.80 -38.40
N GLN A 440 -8.57 -21.44 -38.05
CA GLN A 440 -9.65 -21.35 -39.03
C GLN A 440 -9.40 -20.25 -40.07
N ALA A 441 -8.84 -19.12 -39.67
CA ALA A 441 -8.45 -18.05 -40.59
C ALA A 441 -7.32 -18.45 -41.54
N GLU A 442 -6.37 -19.29 -41.10
CA GLU A 442 -5.36 -19.89 -42.00
C GLU A 442 -6.02 -20.81 -43.04
N ILE A 443 -6.94 -21.67 -42.61
CA ILE A 443 -7.66 -22.60 -43.50
C ILE A 443 -8.45 -21.84 -44.58
N THR A 444 -9.04 -20.69 -44.23
CA THR A 444 -9.79 -19.85 -45.18
C THR A 444 -8.91 -18.89 -45.99
N GLY A 445 -7.58 -18.97 -45.84
CA GLY A 445 -6.62 -18.14 -46.56
C GLY A 445 -6.48 -16.70 -46.04
N ASN A 446 -7.11 -16.34 -44.93
CA ASN A 446 -7.02 -15.01 -44.33
C ASN A 446 -5.83 -14.89 -43.35
N VAL A 447 -4.63 -14.94 -43.91
CA VAL A 447 -3.36 -14.97 -43.16
C VAL A 447 -3.14 -13.73 -42.27
N LYS A 448 -3.67 -12.57 -42.65
CA LYS A 448 -3.59 -11.34 -41.85
C LYS A 448 -4.39 -11.46 -40.56
N ILE A 449 -5.61 -11.99 -40.65
CA ILE A 449 -6.45 -12.24 -39.48
C ILE A 449 -5.82 -13.34 -38.61
N ALA A 450 -5.33 -14.42 -39.22
CA ALA A 450 -4.62 -15.48 -38.50
C ALA A 450 -3.45 -14.95 -37.67
N SER A 451 -2.57 -14.16 -38.28
CA SER A 451 -1.43 -13.52 -37.61
C SER A 451 -1.87 -12.67 -36.41
N GLN A 452 -2.86 -11.80 -36.59
CA GLN A 452 -3.37 -10.94 -35.51
C GLN A 452 -3.94 -11.75 -34.35
N LEU A 453 -4.67 -12.84 -34.63
CA LEU A 453 -5.26 -13.68 -33.59
C LEU A 453 -4.20 -14.49 -32.83
N TYR A 454 -3.21 -15.07 -33.52
CA TYR A 454 -2.08 -15.75 -32.87
C TYR A 454 -1.26 -14.79 -32.00
N LEU A 455 -0.99 -13.56 -32.46
CA LEU A 455 -0.29 -12.56 -31.65
C LEU A 455 -1.09 -12.17 -30.40
N ARG A 456 -2.42 -12.08 -30.50
CA ARG A 456 -3.28 -11.84 -29.34
C ARG A 456 -3.27 -13.02 -28.37
N ALA A 457 -3.28 -14.26 -28.87
CA ALA A 457 -3.13 -15.45 -28.03
C ALA A 457 -1.77 -15.45 -27.31
N ALA A 458 -0.68 -15.20 -28.04
CA ALA A 458 0.66 -15.07 -27.47
C ALA A 458 0.73 -13.96 -26.40
N ALA A 459 0.04 -12.84 -26.61
CA ALA A 459 -0.06 -11.77 -25.61
C ALA A 459 -0.82 -12.20 -24.35
N LEU A 460 -1.88 -13.00 -24.46
CA LEU A 460 -2.58 -13.55 -23.29
C LEU A 460 -1.71 -14.55 -22.53
N TYR A 461 -0.98 -15.43 -23.23
CA TYR A 461 -0.03 -16.33 -22.60
C TYR A 461 1.13 -15.59 -21.93
N ARG A 462 1.58 -14.47 -22.51
CA ARG A 462 2.55 -13.56 -21.87
C ARG A 462 2.02 -13.00 -20.56
N ILE A 463 0.77 -12.54 -20.52
CA ILE A 463 0.12 -12.07 -19.29
C ILE A 463 0.02 -13.23 -18.30
N ALA A 464 -0.40 -14.41 -18.74
CA ALA A 464 -0.54 -15.60 -17.90
C ALA A 464 0.76 -16.03 -17.21
N ARG A 465 1.92 -15.87 -17.86
CA ARG A 465 3.23 -16.19 -17.26
C ARG A 465 3.87 -15.03 -16.47
N PHE A 466 3.28 -13.84 -16.47
CA PHE A 466 3.93 -12.66 -15.90
C PHE A 466 4.11 -12.82 -14.37
N PRO A 467 5.25 -12.37 -13.79
CA PRO A 467 6.39 -11.70 -14.43
C PRO A 467 7.36 -12.67 -15.11
N ILE A 468 7.54 -13.86 -14.55
CA ILE A 468 8.44 -14.90 -15.05
C ILE A 468 7.78 -16.27 -14.95
N ALA A 469 8.19 -17.20 -15.80
CA ALA A 469 7.82 -18.60 -15.64
C ALA A 469 8.53 -19.20 -14.41
N ARG A 470 7.75 -19.62 -13.42
CA ARG A 470 8.24 -20.11 -12.11
C ARG A 470 7.41 -21.24 -11.50
N SER A 471 6.37 -21.67 -12.19
CA SER A 471 5.40 -22.68 -11.76
C SER A 471 4.96 -23.51 -12.96
N SER A 472 4.31 -24.65 -12.73
CA SER A 472 3.93 -25.56 -13.83
C SER A 472 3.09 -24.85 -14.89
N LYS A 473 2.10 -24.05 -14.50
CA LYS A 473 1.23 -23.37 -15.47
C LYS A 473 1.85 -22.14 -16.08
N THR A 474 2.75 -21.45 -15.38
CA THR A 474 3.48 -20.32 -15.99
C THR A 474 4.54 -20.80 -17.00
N PHE A 475 5.13 -21.99 -16.81
CA PHE A 475 5.94 -22.67 -17.84
C PHE A 475 5.10 -23.19 -19.01
N GLU A 476 3.92 -23.74 -18.75
CA GLU A 476 2.96 -24.11 -19.80
C GLU A 476 2.57 -22.88 -20.63
N ALA A 477 2.26 -21.77 -19.98
CA ALA A 477 1.96 -20.49 -20.63
C ALA A 477 3.13 -20.00 -21.50
N TRP A 478 4.37 -20.09 -21.03
CA TRP A 478 5.54 -19.77 -21.86
C TRP A 478 5.62 -20.65 -23.11
N THR A 479 5.43 -21.95 -22.96
CA THR A 479 5.47 -22.92 -24.07
C THR A 479 4.39 -22.62 -25.11
N LEU A 480 3.15 -22.42 -24.67
CA LEU A 480 2.01 -22.11 -25.54
C LEU A 480 2.16 -20.73 -26.20
N GLY A 481 2.58 -19.71 -25.45
CA GLY A 481 2.81 -18.36 -25.96
C GLY A 481 3.87 -18.32 -27.05
N LYS A 482 4.96 -19.07 -26.87
CA LYS A 482 6.02 -19.23 -27.87
C LYS A 482 5.51 -19.91 -29.14
N ALA A 483 4.74 -21.00 -29.00
CA ALA A 483 4.14 -21.72 -30.12
C ALA A 483 3.17 -20.83 -30.92
N ALA A 484 2.25 -20.12 -30.24
CA ALA A 484 1.34 -19.18 -30.87
C ALA A 484 2.10 -18.06 -31.62
N TYR A 485 3.12 -17.47 -31.00
CA TYR A 485 3.94 -16.46 -31.66
C TYR A 485 4.66 -16.99 -32.92
N MET A 486 5.16 -18.22 -32.87
CA MET A 486 5.80 -18.84 -34.03
C MET A 486 4.84 -19.16 -35.16
N ARG A 487 3.56 -19.44 -34.87
CA ARG A 487 2.52 -19.55 -35.92
C ARG A 487 2.22 -18.21 -36.59
N ALA A 488 2.28 -17.10 -35.85
CA ALA A 488 2.14 -15.77 -36.44
C ALA A 488 3.37 -15.34 -37.28
N SER A 489 4.54 -15.90 -36.97
CA SER A 489 5.85 -15.40 -37.44
C SER A 489 6.02 -15.35 -38.97
N PRO A 490 5.57 -16.34 -39.77
CA PRO A 490 5.63 -16.28 -41.23
C PRO A 490 4.80 -15.15 -41.87
N TYR A 491 3.81 -14.63 -41.13
CA TYR A 491 2.90 -13.59 -41.60
C TYR A 491 3.28 -12.20 -41.09
N LEU A 492 4.35 -12.09 -40.29
CA LEU A 492 4.87 -10.81 -39.87
C LEU A 492 5.58 -10.11 -41.02
N ASP A 493 5.47 -8.79 -41.04
CA ASP A 493 6.22 -7.94 -41.95
C ASP A 493 7.19 -7.06 -41.14
N PRO A 494 8.51 -7.35 -41.20
CA PRO A 494 9.19 -8.47 -41.87
C PRO A 494 9.04 -9.81 -41.13
N ILE A 495 9.31 -10.92 -41.83
CA ILE A 495 9.16 -12.28 -41.26
C ILE A 495 10.05 -12.45 -40.02
N ASN A 496 9.56 -13.21 -39.05
CA ASN A 496 10.33 -13.68 -37.90
C ASN A 496 10.71 -15.15 -38.07
N THR A 497 11.95 -15.50 -37.73
CA THR A 497 12.44 -16.88 -37.81
C THR A 497 13.18 -17.23 -36.53
N GLU A 498 12.95 -18.43 -36.00
CA GLU A 498 13.78 -18.95 -34.91
C GLU A 498 15.09 -19.49 -35.50
N VAL A 499 16.21 -19.06 -34.95
CA VAL A 499 17.53 -19.59 -35.24
C VAL A 499 18.08 -20.33 -34.03
N THR A 500 18.84 -21.38 -34.32
CA THR A 500 19.51 -22.23 -33.33
C THR A 500 20.99 -21.92 -33.38
N ILE A 501 21.51 -21.30 -32.32
CA ILE A 501 22.91 -20.87 -32.23
C ILE A 501 23.66 -21.87 -31.32
N PRO A 502 24.76 -22.49 -31.80
CA PRO A 502 25.63 -23.29 -30.94
C PRO A 502 26.24 -22.43 -29.83
N HIS A 503 26.12 -22.87 -28.57
CA HIS A 503 26.76 -22.22 -27.43
C HIS A 503 28.22 -22.67 -27.35
N THR A 504 29.05 -22.22 -28.29
CA THR A 504 30.45 -22.67 -28.47
C THR A 504 31.35 -22.42 -27.27
N ASN A 505 30.99 -21.45 -26.43
CA ASN A 505 31.71 -21.11 -25.20
C ASN A 505 31.02 -21.67 -23.96
N ALA A 506 30.09 -22.62 -24.07
CA ALA A 506 29.39 -23.21 -22.93
C ALA A 506 30.35 -23.86 -21.92
N ASP A 507 30.11 -23.61 -20.64
CA ASP A 507 30.70 -24.40 -19.55
C ASP A 507 29.62 -25.31 -18.95
N ALA A 508 29.62 -26.58 -19.37
CA ALA A 508 28.70 -27.58 -18.86
C ALA A 508 28.87 -27.84 -17.35
N SER A 509 30.07 -27.61 -16.80
CA SER A 509 30.32 -27.78 -15.36
C SER A 509 29.67 -26.66 -14.53
N ALA A 510 29.54 -25.46 -15.10
CA ALA A 510 28.78 -24.36 -14.53
C ALA A 510 27.27 -24.50 -14.74
N GLY A 511 26.83 -25.44 -15.59
CA GLY A 511 25.42 -25.70 -15.91
C GLY A 511 24.91 -25.00 -17.17
N ASP A 512 25.80 -24.54 -18.06
CA ASP A 512 25.38 -24.02 -19.36
C ASP A 512 24.80 -25.12 -20.26
N GLY A 513 23.73 -24.81 -20.97
CA GLY A 513 23.24 -25.60 -22.09
C GLY A 513 24.03 -25.34 -23.38
N ASN A 514 23.97 -26.29 -24.32
CA ASN A 514 24.78 -26.25 -25.54
C ASN A 514 24.16 -25.43 -26.69
N THR A 515 22.93 -24.93 -26.51
CA THR A 515 22.15 -24.35 -27.62
C THR A 515 21.40 -23.11 -27.17
N ILE A 516 21.64 -21.99 -27.86
CA ILE A 516 20.93 -20.73 -27.68
C ILE A 516 19.82 -20.61 -28.73
N ARG A 517 18.59 -20.34 -28.29
CA ARG A 517 17.47 -20.05 -29.17
C ARG A 517 17.33 -18.53 -29.32
N ALA A 518 17.28 -18.05 -30.55
CA ALA A 518 17.15 -16.62 -30.83
C ALA A 518 16.14 -16.38 -31.95
N TYR A 519 15.53 -15.19 -31.96
CA TYR A 519 14.62 -14.78 -33.03
C TYR A 519 15.29 -13.77 -33.95
N LEU A 520 15.38 -14.13 -35.23
CA LEU A 520 16.00 -13.33 -36.27
C LEU A 520 14.93 -12.70 -37.16
N ARG A 521 15.12 -11.41 -37.46
CA ARG A 521 14.36 -10.68 -38.48
C ARG A 521 15.33 -9.95 -39.40
N LEU A 522 15.08 -10.01 -40.70
CA LEU A 522 15.96 -9.49 -41.74
C LEU A 522 15.22 -8.45 -42.59
N PRO A 523 15.90 -7.37 -43.03
CA PRO A 523 15.30 -6.47 -44.01
C PRO A 523 15.23 -7.16 -45.37
N PRO A 524 14.26 -6.79 -46.25
CA PRO A 524 14.02 -7.52 -47.50
C PRO A 524 15.21 -7.59 -48.47
N HIS A 525 16.15 -6.64 -48.39
CA HIS A 525 17.35 -6.57 -49.24
C HIS A 525 18.54 -7.38 -48.68
N ALA A 526 18.47 -7.88 -47.43
CA ALA A 526 19.59 -8.58 -46.81
C ALA A 526 19.97 -9.84 -47.61
N SER A 527 21.23 -9.91 -48.03
CA SER A 527 21.78 -11.07 -48.73
C SER A 527 23.29 -11.17 -48.53
N ALA A 528 23.90 -12.29 -48.95
CA ALA A 528 25.36 -12.43 -48.94
C ALA A 528 26.08 -11.36 -49.79
N LYS A 529 25.40 -10.81 -50.81
CA LYS A 529 25.91 -9.73 -51.67
C LYS A 529 25.69 -8.34 -51.07
N GLU A 530 24.59 -8.17 -50.36
CA GLU A 530 24.19 -6.92 -49.71
C GLU A 530 24.06 -7.15 -48.20
N LYS A 531 25.21 -7.14 -47.54
CA LYS A 531 25.33 -7.41 -46.11
C LYS A 531 24.73 -6.28 -45.29
N VAL A 532 24.08 -6.63 -44.20
CA VAL A 532 23.36 -5.66 -43.35
C VAL A 532 23.95 -5.55 -41.95
N PRO A 533 23.87 -4.36 -41.30
CA PRO A 533 24.23 -4.23 -39.89
C PRO A 533 23.29 -5.04 -38.99
N VAL A 534 23.78 -5.47 -37.83
CA VAL A 534 23.02 -6.32 -36.89
C VAL A 534 22.77 -5.57 -35.59
N VAL A 535 21.53 -5.60 -35.11
CA VAL A 535 21.18 -5.23 -33.74
C VAL A 535 20.96 -6.51 -32.94
N LEU A 536 21.88 -6.79 -32.01
CA LEU A 536 21.67 -7.76 -30.94
C LEU A 536 20.72 -7.14 -29.91
N PHE A 537 19.49 -7.63 -29.89
CA PHE A 537 18.43 -7.18 -28.99
C PHE A 537 18.40 -8.05 -27.72
N ILE A 538 18.89 -7.50 -26.61
CA ILE A 538 18.96 -8.19 -25.32
C ILE A 538 17.67 -7.91 -24.54
N CYS A 539 16.91 -8.98 -24.29
CA CYS A 539 15.64 -8.97 -23.58
C CYS A 539 15.75 -8.64 -22.08
N GLY A 540 14.61 -8.33 -21.45
CA GLY A 540 14.51 -7.97 -20.05
C GLY A 540 14.30 -9.17 -19.11
N LEU A 541 13.99 -8.87 -17.84
CA LEU A 541 13.69 -9.89 -16.84
C LEU A 541 12.33 -10.57 -17.08
N ASP A 542 11.33 -9.81 -17.53
CA ASP A 542 9.93 -10.24 -17.68
C ASP A 542 9.41 -10.13 -19.13
N ALA A 543 10.23 -9.59 -20.04
CA ALA A 543 9.92 -9.42 -21.45
C ALA A 543 10.92 -10.21 -22.33
N TYR A 544 10.41 -11.18 -23.09
CA TYR A 544 11.22 -12.18 -23.81
C TYR A 544 11.14 -11.96 -25.33
N ARG A 545 11.77 -12.83 -26.12
CA ARG A 545 11.90 -12.66 -27.58
C ARG A 545 10.56 -12.61 -28.35
N THR A 546 9.48 -13.09 -27.75
CA THR A 546 8.10 -12.99 -28.28
C THR A 546 7.45 -11.62 -28.11
N ASP A 547 8.03 -10.72 -27.32
CA ASP A 547 7.31 -9.55 -26.78
C ASP A 547 7.75 -8.22 -27.44
N HIS A 548 8.59 -8.30 -28.46
CA HIS A 548 9.30 -7.15 -29.03
C HIS A 548 9.11 -6.96 -30.53
N THR A 549 8.05 -7.52 -31.11
CA THR A 549 7.77 -7.41 -32.55
C THR A 549 7.75 -5.97 -33.05
N SER A 550 7.06 -5.06 -32.35
CA SER A 550 6.99 -3.64 -32.76
C SER A 550 8.36 -2.96 -32.70
N ARG A 551 9.13 -3.22 -31.64
CA ARG A 551 10.48 -2.65 -31.45
C ARG A 551 11.49 -3.18 -32.47
N THR A 552 11.42 -4.46 -32.80
CA THR A 552 12.29 -5.07 -33.81
C THR A 552 11.87 -4.65 -35.23
N SER A 553 10.57 -4.52 -35.52
CA SER A 553 10.09 -4.07 -36.84
C SER A 553 10.67 -2.72 -37.25
N GLU A 554 10.75 -1.78 -36.31
CA GLU A 554 11.27 -0.43 -36.61
C GLU A 554 12.75 -0.44 -36.99
N HIS A 555 13.56 -1.27 -36.32
CA HIS A 555 14.97 -1.44 -36.67
C HIS A 555 15.14 -2.09 -38.04
N VAL A 556 14.34 -3.11 -38.34
CA VAL A 556 14.42 -3.78 -39.63
C VAL A 556 13.99 -2.88 -40.78
N ARG A 557 12.95 -2.05 -40.60
CA ARG A 557 12.56 -1.02 -41.58
C ARG A 557 13.68 -0.01 -41.88
N ARG A 558 14.61 0.18 -40.95
CA ARG A 558 15.80 1.04 -41.10
C ARG A 558 17.02 0.30 -41.69
N GLY A 559 16.85 -0.95 -42.11
CA GLY A 559 17.91 -1.75 -42.75
C GLY A 559 18.79 -2.55 -41.79
N PHE A 560 18.40 -2.71 -40.52
CA PHE A 560 19.14 -3.54 -39.57
C PHE A 560 18.56 -4.95 -39.48
N ALA A 561 19.40 -5.98 -39.51
CA ALA A 561 19.01 -7.28 -38.98
C ALA A 561 18.77 -7.17 -37.47
N CYS A 562 17.79 -7.89 -36.93
CA CYS A 562 17.52 -7.93 -35.50
C CYS A 562 17.59 -9.36 -34.99
N LEU A 563 18.51 -9.62 -34.06
CA LEU A 563 18.65 -10.90 -33.37
C LEU A 563 18.26 -10.73 -31.90
N SER A 564 17.12 -11.31 -31.49
CA SER A 564 16.61 -11.18 -30.12
C SER A 564 16.98 -12.40 -29.26
N THR A 565 17.57 -12.14 -28.09
CA THR A 565 18.08 -13.16 -27.17
C THR A 565 17.72 -12.84 -25.72
N GLU A 566 17.33 -13.86 -24.96
CA GLU A 566 17.12 -13.77 -23.51
C GLU A 566 18.44 -13.66 -22.72
N ILE A 567 18.32 -13.13 -21.50
CA ILE A 567 19.41 -13.05 -20.51
C ILE A 567 19.42 -14.32 -19.64
N PRO A 568 20.52 -14.62 -18.93
CA PRO A 568 20.58 -15.78 -18.05
C PRO A 568 19.42 -15.81 -17.04
N GLY A 569 18.83 -16.99 -16.87
CA GLY A 569 17.67 -17.20 -15.97
C GLY A 569 16.31 -16.80 -16.54
N THR A 570 16.21 -16.35 -17.80
CA THR A 570 14.94 -15.99 -18.43
C THR A 570 14.66 -16.76 -19.72
N GLY A 571 13.37 -16.95 -20.03
CA GLY A 571 12.90 -17.69 -21.20
C GLY A 571 13.57 -19.06 -21.37
N ASP A 572 14.09 -19.31 -22.56
CA ASP A 572 14.87 -20.52 -22.88
C ASP A 572 16.40 -20.27 -22.87
N CYS A 573 16.88 -19.24 -22.14
CA CYS A 573 18.32 -18.94 -22.12
C CYS A 573 19.10 -20.12 -21.52
N PRO A 574 20.10 -20.67 -22.24
CA PRO A 574 20.84 -21.84 -21.76
C PRO A 574 21.94 -21.49 -20.75
N ALA A 575 22.28 -20.21 -20.59
CA ALA A 575 23.36 -19.79 -19.72
C ALA A 575 23.01 -20.04 -18.24
N ALA A 576 23.99 -20.54 -17.49
CA ALA A 576 23.86 -20.82 -16.06
C ALA A 576 23.47 -19.55 -15.29
N LYS A 577 22.23 -19.50 -14.82
CA LYS A 577 21.63 -18.32 -14.17
C LYS A 577 22.35 -17.86 -12.90
N ASP A 578 23.09 -18.75 -12.25
CA ASP A 578 23.75 -18.51 -10.98
C ASP A 578 25.27 -18.29 -11.10
N ASP A 579 25.80 -18.39 -12.32
CA ASP A 579 27.22 -18.16 -12.59
C ASP A 579 27.43 -16.72 -13.12
N PRO A 580 28.20 -15.88 -12.42
CA PRO A 580 28.44 -14.50 -12.84
C PRO A 580 29.21 -14.37 -14.15
N THR A 581 29.83 -15.43 -14.66
CA THR A 581 30.60 -15.46 -15.91
C THR A 581 29.83 -16.04 -17.10
N SER A 582 28.71 -16.73 -16.87
CA SER A 582 27.85 -17.27 -17.92
C SER A 582 27.33 -16.23 -18.93
N PRO A 583 27.03 -14.97 -18.57
CA PRO A 583 26.58 -13.99 -19.56
C PRO A 583 27.68 -13.68 -20.59
N ASP A 584 28.94 -13.67 -20.20
CA ASP A 584 30.03 -13.37 -21.13
C ASP A 584 30.26 -14.52 -22.11
N ARG A 585 30.14 -15.77 -21.66
CA ARG A 585 30.18 -16.97 -22.52
C ARG A 585 28.99 -17.02 -23.49
N LEU A 586 27.80 -16.64 -23.01
CA LEU A 586 26.61 -16.48 -23.84
C LEU A 586 26.85 -15.50 -24.97
N TRP A 587 27.33 -14.30 -24.65
CA TRP A 587 27.55 -13.26 -25.65
C TRP A 587 28.72 -13.55 -26.59
N SER A 588 29.79 -14.19 -26.10
CA SER A 588 30.86 -14.70 -26.96
C SER A 588 30.29 -15.61 -28.05
N SER A 589 29.48 -16.60 -27.67
CA SER A 589 28.92 -17.56 -28.62
C SER A 589 27.92 -16.93 -29.60
N VAL A 590 27.10 -15.97 -29.14
CA VAL A 590 26.18 -15.23 -30.03
C VAL A 590 26.96 -14.39 -31.05
N LEU A 591 28.02 -13.70 -30.63
CA LEU A 591 28.84 -12.89 -31.53
C LEU A 591 29.66 -13.75 -32.49
N ASP A 592 30.18 -14.90 -32.04
CA ASP A 592 30.88 -15.87 -32.89
C ASP A 592 29.95 -16.38 -34.00
N TRP A 593 28.70 -16.68 -33.65
CA TRP A 593 27.69 -17.06 -34.62
C TRP A 593 27.38 -15.94 -35.62
N ILE A 594 27.22 -14.69 -35.16
CA ILE A 594 27.02 -13.53 -36.05
C ILE A 594 28.17 -13.40 -37.07
N GLU A 595 29.42 -13.59 -36.65
CA GLU A 595 30.58 -13.51 -37.53
C GLU A 595 30.63 -14.60 -38.60
N THR A 596 30.00 -15.75 -38.35
CA THR A 596 29.92 -16.85 -39.31
C THR A 596 28.83 -16.67 -40.36
N GLN A 597 27.88 -15.73 -40.16
CA GLN A 597 26.81 -15.50 -41.12
C GLN A 597 27.28 -14.55 -42.24
N ASP A 598 27.16 -14.98 -43.49
CA ASP A 598 27.57 -14.22 -44.66
C ASP A 598 26.68 -13.00 -44.94
N ILE A 599 25.43 -13.03 -44.48
CA ILE A 599 24.42 -11.97 -44.62
C ILE A 599 24.67 -10.75 -43.71
N PHE A 600 25.53 -10.88 -42.69
CA PHE A 600 25.80 -9.81 -41.73
C PHE A 600 27.09 -9.06 -42.05
N ASP A 601 27.06 -7.74 -41.92
CA ASP A 601 28.26 -6.91 -41.86
C ASP A 601 28.86 -7.02 -40.46
N LYS A 602 29.83 -7.92 -40.28
CA LYS A 602 30.48 -8.20 -39.00
C LYS A 602 31.15 -6.98 -38.35
N ASN A 603 31.43 -5.93 -39.12
CA ASN A 603 32.01 -4.69 -38.60
C ASN A 603 30.93 -3.71 -38.11
N LYS A 604 29.64 -4.06 -38.18
CA LYS A 604 28.51 -3.21 -37.81
C LYS A 604 27.52 -3.94 -36.90
N VAL A 605 28.03 -4.42 -35.77
CA VAL A 605 27.21 -5.04 -34.72
C VAL A 605 26.90 -4.02 -33.62
N CYS A 606 25.62 -3.76 -33.41
CA CYS A 606 25.09 -2.88 -32.36
C CYS A 606 24.38 -3.72 -31.29
N VAL A 607 24.41 -3.25 -30.05
CA VAL A 607 23.59 -3.80 -28.96
C VAL A 607 22.46 -2.84 -28.61
N ARG A 608 21.24 -3.36 -28.49
CA ARG A 608 20.13 -2.67 -27.83
C ARG A 608 19.59 -3.56 -26.74
N SER A 609 19.42 -3.00 -25.55
CA SER A 609 18.99 -3.73 -24.38
C SER A 609 17.92 -2.95 -23.62
N ILE A 610 17.02 -3.66 -22.94
CA ILE A 610 15.89 -3.05 -22.23
C ILE A 610 15.79 -3.56 -20.79
N SER A 611 15.28 -2.72 -19.88
CA SER A 611 15.03 -3.10 -18.49
C SER A 611 16.27 -3.75 -17.86
N THR A 612 16.14 -4.87 -17.14
CA THR A 612 17.26 -5.66 -16.58
C THR A 612 18.24 -6.13 -17.66
N GLY A 613 17.81 -6.31 -18.90
CA GLY A 613 18.68 -6.54 -20.05
C GLY A 613 19.72 -5.44 -20.24
N GLY A 614 19.41 -4.21 -19.82
CA GLY A 614 20.32 -3.07 -19.86
C GLY A 614 21.61 -3.27 -19.06
N TYR A 615 21.57 -4.01 -17.95
CA TYR A 615 22.79 -4.44 -17.23
C TYR A 615 23.71 -5.23 -18.15
N TYR A 616 23.15 -6.23 -18.84
CA TYR A 616 23.89 -7.07 -19.78
C TYR A 616 24.34 -6.31 -21.02
N GLY A 617 23.56 -5.34 -21.49
CA GLY A 617 23.94 -4.42 -22.57
C GLY A 617 25.13 -3.52 -22.19
N MET A 618 25.20 -3.05 -20.94
CA MET A 618 26.36 -2.32 -20.43
C MET A 618 27.56 -3.26 -20.23
N ARG A 619 27.33 -4.48 -19.76
CA ARG A 619 28.38 -5.48 -19.55
C ARG A 619 29.04 -5.90 -20.87
N ILE A 620 28.27 -6.26 -21.89
CA ILE A 620 28.81 -6.65 -23.20
C ILE A 620 29.57 -5.49 -23.87
N ALA A 621 29.15 -4.24 -23.65
CA ALA A 621 29.87 -3.05 -24.11
C ALA A 621 31.25 -2.91 -23.45
N HIS A 622 31.44 -3.47 -22.25
CA HIS A 622 32.73 -3.52 -21.57
C HIS A 622 33.53 -4.77 -21.95
N THR A 623 32.93 -5.96 -21.86
CA THR A 623 33.62 -7.25 -22.04
C THR A 623 33.91 -7.59 -23.51
N HIS A 624 33.15 -7.03 -24.45
CA HIS A 624 33.27 -7.28 -25.88
C HIS A 624 33.34 -5.98 -26.70
N ALA A 625 33.88 -4.90 -26.11
CA ALA A 625 33.95 -3.56 -26.71
C ALA A 625 34.50 -3.56 -28.15
N GLY A 626 35.53 -4.38 -28.42
CA GLY A 626 36.17 -4.48 -29.73
C GLY A 626 35.32 -5.13 -30.83
N ARG A 627 34.17 -5.72 -30.50
CA ARG A 627 33.26 -6.39 -31.44
C ARG A 627 31.99 -5.59 -31.72
N LEU A 628 31.83 -4.41 -31.09
CA LEU A 628 30.60 -3.63 -31.14
C LEU A 628 30.87 -2.20 -31.63
N VAL A 629 29.98 -1.67 -32.48
CA VAL A 629 30.03 -0.25 -32.90
C VAL A 629 29.23 0.68 -31.99
N ALA A 630 28.21 0.15 -31.32
CA ALA A 630 27.35 0.91 -30.40
C ALA A 630 26.64 -0.01 -29.41
N ALA A 631 26.33 0.52 -28.23
CA ALA A 631 25.50 -0.14 -27.23
C ALA A 631 24.48 0.85 -26.64
N VAL A 632 23.21 0.45 -26.58
CA VAL A 632 22.12 1.24 -25.99
C VAL A 632 21.49 0.45 -24.86
N SER A 633 21.50 1.02 -23.65
CA SER A 633 20.82 0.51 -22.46
C SER A 633 19.59 1.37 -22.15
N GLN A 634 18.40 0.81 -22.35
CA GLN A 634 17.13 1.50 -22.12
C GLN A 634 16.52 1.04 -20.78
N GLY A 635 16.69 1.86 -19.75
CA GLY A 635 16.07 1.63 -18.43
C GLY A 635 16.73 0.52 -17.59
N GLY A 636 18.00 0.20 -17.84
CA GLY A 636 18.77 -0.76 -17.03
C GLY A 636 19.65 -0.09 -15.98
N GLY A 637 19.76 -0.72 -14.80
CA GLY A 637 20.73 -0.34 -13.76
C GLY A 637 22.07 -1.06 -13.94
N SER A 638 23.16 -0.42 -13.52
CA SER A 638 24.52 -1.00 -13.56
C SER A 638 25.12 -1.29 -12.19
N HIS A 639 24.62 -0.64 -11.13
CA HIS A 639 25.21 -0.74 -9.80
C HIS A 639 24.16 -0.64 -8.68
N ARG A 640 23.67 0.56 -8.33
CA ARG A 640 22.80 0.77 -7.16
C ARG A 640 21.53 -0.08 -7.19
N MET A 641 20.98 -0.34 -8.37
CA MET A 641 19.80 -1.20 -8.55
C MET A 641 19.99 -2.63 -8.01
N PHE A 642 21.24 -3.11 -7.96
CA PHE A 642 21.60 -4.44 -7.46
C PHE A 642 22.21 -4.41 -6.05
N SER A 643 22.20 -3.25 -5.38
CA SER A 643 22.62 -3.17 -3.97
C SER A 643 21.59 -3.85 -3.05
N PRO A 644 22.02 -4.51 -1.96
CA PRO A 644 21.11 -5.09 -0.97
C PRO A 644 20.06 -4.08 -0.50
N GLU A 645 20.47 -2.84 -0.23
CA GLU A 645 19.59 -1.78 0.27
C GLU A 645 18.49 -1.42 -0.74
N TRP A 646 18.82 -1.38 -2.03
CA TRP A 646 17.83 -1.11 -3.07
C TRP A 646 16.88 -2.29 -3.25
N ILE A 647 17.40 -3.52 -3.32
CA ILE A 647 16.58 -4.74 -3.46
C ILE A 647 15.62 -4.86 -2.27
N ASP A 648 16.09 -4.63 -1.04
CA ASP A 648 15.27 -4.64 0.17
C ASP A 648 14.20 -3.54 0.17
N SER A 649 14.51 -2.37 -0.38
CA SER A 649 13.57 -1.26 -0.51
C SER A 649 12.53 -1.49 -1.61
N GLN A 650 12.91 -2.10 -2.73
CA GLN A 650 12.00 -2.46 -3.83
C GLN A 650 10.93 -3.46 -3.38
N ASN A 651 11.26 -4.35 -2.44
CA ASN A 651 10.28 -5.26 -1.83
C ASN A 651 9.17 -4.55 -1.04
N LYS A 652 9.28 -3.23 -0.81
CA LYS A 652 8.26 -2.38 -0.16
C LYS A 652 7.50 -1.48 -1.14
N MET A 653 7.88 -1.47 -2.43
CA MET A 653 7.25 -0.66 -3.47
C MET A 653 6.20 -1.47 -4.25
N GLU A 654 5.33 -0.78 -4.99
CA GLU A 654 4.21 -1.35 -5.77
C GLU A 654 4.62 -2.21 -6.97
N TYR A 655 5.78 -2.88 -6.94
CA TYR A 655 6.04 -3.92 -7.94
C TYR A 655 5.14 -5.11 -7.58
N PRO A 656 4.18 -5.53 -8.44
CA PRO A 656 3.12 -6.47 -8.07
C PRO A 656 3.61 -7.90 -7.76
N TYR A 657 4.92 -8.12 -7.81
CA TYR A 657 5.56 -9.42 -7.68
C TYR A 657 6.84 -9.23 -6.87
N ALA A 658 6.93 -9.89 -5.71
CA ALA A 658 8.15 -9.89 -4.92
C ALA A 658 9.29 -10.46 -5.78
N SER A 659 10.37 -9.69 -5.91
CA SER A 659 11.55 -10.17 -6.61
C SER A 659 12.04 -11.46 -5.91
N VAL A 660 12.20 -12.55 -6.66
CA VAL A 660 12.51 -13.91 -6.15
C VAL A 660 13.95 -14.01 -5.62
N TYR A 661 14.61 -12.90 -5.28
CA TYR A 661 15.98 -12.89 -4.75
C TYR A 661 16.10 -13.35 -3.28
N GLN A 662 15.03 -13.83 -2.65
CA GLN A 662 15.03 -14.07 -1.19
C GLN A 662 15.44 -15.47 -0.71
N HIS A 663 15.92 -16.36 -1.57
CA HIS A 663 16.55 -17.60 -1.10
C HIS A 663 17.80 -17.95 -1.91
N ARG A 664 18.88 -17.20 -1.70
CA ARG A 664 20.26 -17.72 -1.70
C ARG A 664 21.09 -17.00 -0.66
#